data_AF-A0AAT9LKG2-F1
#
_entry.id   AF-A0AAT9LKG2-F1
#
_cell.length_a   1.000
_cell.length_b   1.000
_cell.length_c   1.000
_cell.angle_alpha   90.00
_cell.angle_beta   90.00
_cell.angle_gamma   90.00
#
_symmetry.space_group_name_H-M   'P 1'
#
loop_
_entity.id
_entity.type
_entity.pdbx_description
1 polymer ?
#
loop_
_entity_poly.entity_id
_entity_poly.type
_entity_poly.pdbx_seq_one_letter_code
_entity_poly.pdbx_strand_id
1 'polypeptide(L)'
;MKTRSPRSRRLRTAAGALAVMLPLGMTLAAEPADATTLATTGTTVAVHADGSYTIDTAGPNYHFAGSVGTQVSNVRQSAGTDSVGAYREVDFGYTAGGVGRGSGIRAYDNVPAVLFTTTYRQAGANADPFPALSAKPALPHNETFANNCFAPQQFDAAGDPGFSPYLAFDATGAGYLLSAASDFSTAVTKYDASGSLTSGISVGVSTLPAGFTHRTILAFGTGISNVYHTWGRALTGLSGKHLAASDATNTLAKLGYWTDNGSTYYYKPDQNLGYQGTLRAVRADWQAKGAPMGNLQLDSWFYPKGPNADWADNADGEYRYEADSTLFPNGLGAFQQSVGVPLITHARWIDPASPYHQQYQMSGNVITDPAFWQDRMSYLKSSGVDMYEQDWLCTHAQPAFNLTDRDAFLGGMASAAAANGLDIQYCMPLPKDILQSTLYNAVTNSRVSDDRFDRSKWDHFLYTSQLAGAVGVWPWADVAMSTETQNLLLQNLSAGPVGVGDAVGDENVDNLHKVAEADGTIVKPDTPIVPDSATYVRDASGEGNAMVATTGSRHGTMSAGYVFAYQRPNFTPKPDHIYQAEDATLAGPIVASDNLGHTGTGYADYQHDSGDYVQWNVTVPTTGTYTLLFRYANGGTTTRPLAVSLDGTGSATPAFATTGGWSDWSVQPVVITLSAGQHTVRATATGSSGPNIDYLGVSAGTVTPSATTDTAFRPADLGVTGQAYVYDYFAGTGKVVDGSSAHTITVDSNGAYYQVVPVGRSGIAFLGDAGKFVSLGQQRIRSLSDDGAVHATVAFATGDSPVILHGYSPTPVSATAVGGGADNVSYDAGSHLFSVRITRGGGSTTSVTLTRR
;
A
#
# COMPACT_ATOMS: atom_id res chain seq x y z
N MET A 1 -78.56 -35.94 1.83
CA MET A 1 -79.04 -36.81 0.72
C MET A 1 -77.85 -37.07 -0.19
N LYS A 2 -77.23 -38.26 -0.22
CA LYS A 2 -77.61 -39.45 -1.02
C LYS A 2 -78.05 -39.00 -2.43
N THR A 3 -77.32 -39.25 -3.53
CA THR A 3 -76.97 -40.56 -4.15
C THR A 3 -75.99 -40.28 -5.33
N ARG A 4 -74.76 -40.82 -5.43
CA ARG A 4 -74.32 -42.15 -5.95
C ARG A 4 -75.12 -42.63 -7.18
N SER A 5 -74.54 -42.85 -8.38
CA SER A 5 -73.72 -44.03 -8.80
C SER A 5 -74.01 -44.32 -10.31
N PRO A 6 -73.29 -45.18 -11.11
CA PRO A 6 -71.85 -45.50 -11.24
C PRO A 6 -71.38 -45.82 -12.71
N ARG A 7 -70.11 -46.32 -12.81
CA ARG A 7 -69.47 -47.19 -13.87
C ARG A 7 -68.98 -46.48 -15.15
N SER A 8 -67.82 -46.79 -15.75
CA SER A 8 -66.69 -47.69 -15.45
C SER A 8 -65.58 -47.52 -16.52
N ARG A 9 -64.31 -47.48 -16.09
CA ARG A 9 -63.07 -48.11 -16.67
C ARG A 9 -62.95 -48.18 -18.21
N ARG A 10 -62.00 -47.49 -18.86
CA ARG A 10 -60.55 -47.79 -19.13
C ARG A 10 -60.20 -46.87 -20.33
N LEU A 11 -59.01 -46.41 -20.69
CA LEU A 11 -57.61 -46.78 -20.51
C LEU A 11 -56.76 -45.52 -20.84
N ARG A 12 -55.50 -45.48 -20.41
CA ARG A 12 -54.56 -44.34 -20.45
C ARG A 12 -54.26 -43.79 -21.85
N THR A 13 -54.24 -42.46 -21.98
CA THR A 13 -53.31 -41.67 -22.81
C THR A 13 -53.20 -40.27 -22.23
N ALA A 14 -51.97 -39.83 -21.97
CA ALA A 14 -51.64 -38.51 -21.43
C ALA A 14 -52.03 -37.40 -22.43
N ALA A 15 -52.74 -36.39 -21.96
CA ALA A 15 -53.12 -35.21 -22.72
C ALA A 15 -52.09 -34.10 -22.47
N GLY A 16 -51.66 -33.46 -23.56
CA GLY A 16 -50.65 -32.43 -23.59
C GLY A 16 -51.11 -31.14 -22.95
N ALA A 17 -50.17 -30.46 -22.31
CA ALA A 17 -50.27 -29.06 -21.93
C ALA A 17 -49.21 -28.30 -22.71
N LEU A 18 -49.68 -27.31 -23.46
CA LEU A 18 -48.91 -26.37 -24.28
C LEU A 18 -47.82 -25.69 -23.44
N ALA A 19 -46.56 -25.97 -23.75
CA ALA A 19 -45.42 -25.21 -23.24
C ALA A 19 -45.04 -24.15 -24.27
N VAL A 20 -45.09 -22.89 -23.87
CA VAL A 20 -44.47 -21.77 -24.57
C VAL A 20 -42.95 -21.98 -24.48
N MET A 21 -42.32 -22.40 -25.58
CA MET A 21 -40.86 -22.44 -25.69
C MET A 21 -40.34 -21.02 -25.91
N LEU A 22 -39.61 -20.48 -24.93
CA LEU A 22 -38.51 -19.56 -25.20
C LEU A 22 -37.32 -20.39 -25.70
N PRO A 23 -36.63 -20.01 -26.79
CA PRO A 23 -35.45 -20.74 -27.21
C PRO A 23 -34.28 -20.38 -26.27
N LEU A 24 -33.89 -21.32 -25.40
CA LEU A 24 -32.52 -21.38 -24.90
C LEU A 24 -31.62 -21.75 -26.09
N GLY A 25 -31.13 -20.74 -26.79
CA GLY A 25 -30.06 -20.86 -27.76
C GLY A 25 -28.78 -20.30 -27.17
N MET A 26 -28.16 -21.00 -26.22
CA MET A 26 -26.72 -20.84 -26.01
C MET A 26 -26.05 -21.55 -27.19
N THR A 27 -25.69 -20.79 -28.22
CA THR A 27 -24.71 -21.24 -29.20
C THR A 27 -23.37 -21.33 -28.49
N LEU A 28 -22.99 -22.52 -28.02
CA LEU A 28 -21.59 -22.89 -27.92
C LEU A 28 -21.03 -22.77 -29.35
N ALA A 29 -20.25 -21.73 -29.60
CA ALA A 29 -19.44 -21.68 -30.80
C ALA A 29 -18.56 -22.94 -30.78
N ALA A 30 -18.65 -23.77 -31.82
CA ALA A 30 -17.75 -24.90 -31.99
C ALA A 30 -16.33 -24.36 -32.09
N GLU A 31 -15.43 -24.81 -31.20
CA GLU A 31 -14.01 -24.48 -31.28
C GLU A 31 -13.46 -24.88 -32.66
N PRO A 32 -12.68 -24.01 -33.33
CA PRO A 32 -12.04 -24.38 -34.58
C PRO A 32 -11.06 -25.55 -34.34
N ALA A 33 -11.09 -26.54 -35.23
CA ALA A 33 -10.39 -27.83 -35.10
C ALA A 33 -8.85 -27.78 -35.08
N ASP A 34 -8.22 -26.59 -35.04
CA ASP A 34 -6.78 -26.36 -35.14
C ASP A 34 -6.17 -25.66 -33.88
N ALA A 35 -6.85 -25.73 -32.74
CA ALA A 35 -6.36 -25.17 -31.47
C ALA A 35 -5.51 -26.17 -30.68
N THR A 36 -4.38 -25.73 -30.13
CA THR A 36 -3.68 -26.45 -29.06
C THR A 36 -4.18 -25.93 -27.71
N THR A 37 -5.03 -26.72 -27.05
CA THR A 37 -5.68 -26.34 -25.79
C THR A 37 -5.11 -27.10 -24.61
N LEU A 38 -4.82 -26.40 -23.51
CA LEU A 38 -4.53 -26.99 -22.21
C LEU A 38 -5.55 -26.50 -21.18
N ALA A 39 -5.82 -27.33 -20.18
CA ALA A 39 -6.63 -26.99 -19.03
C ALA A 39 -5.88 -27.38 -17.76
N THR A 40 -5.82 -26.45 -16.81
CA THR A 40 -5.40 -26.68 -15.42
C THR A 40 -6.63 -26.72 -14.51
N THR A 41 -6.39 -26.87 -13.21
CA THR A 41 -7.46 -26.70 -12.22
C THR A 41 -7.87 -25.22 -12.13
N GLY A 42 -8.80 -24.79 -12.99
CA GLY A 42 -9.42 -23.46 -12.94
C GLY A 42 -9.09 -22.52 -14.10
N THR A 43 -8.19 -22.89 -15.02
CA THR A 43 -7.80 -22.07 -16.17
C THR A 43 -7.67 -22.92 -17.43
N THR A 44 -8.24 -22.46 -18.54
CA THR A 44 -8.07 -23.06 -19.87
C THR A 44 -7.33 -22.07 -20.76
N VAL A 45 -6.32 -22.55 -21.49
CA VAL A 45 -5.55 -21.76 -22.45
C VAL A 45 -5.61 -22.45 -23.81
N ALA A 46 -5.95 -21.70 -24.86
CA ALA A 46 -5.90 -22.18 -26.24
C ALA A 46 -4.99 -21.29 -27.08
N VAL A 47 -4.15 -21.90 -27.93
CA VAL A 47 -3.36 -21.21 -28.96
C VAL A 47 -3.69 -21.80 -30.32
N HIS A 48 -4.07 -20.95 -31.26
CA HIS A 48 -4.50 -21.33 -32.60
C HIS A 48 -3.37 -21.16 -33.63
N ALA A 49 -3.42 -21.93 -34.73
CA ALA A 49 -2.40 -21.88 -35.78
C ALA A 49 -2.23 -20.50 -36.45
N ASP A 50 -3.28 -19.67 -36.44
CA ASP A 50 -3.25 -18.28 -36.93
C ASP A 50 -2.59 -17.29 -35.97
N GLY A 51 -2.17 -17.76 -34.79
CA GLY A 51 -1.52 -16.98 -33.74
C GLY A 51 -2.45 -16.27 -32.78
N SER A 52 -3.77 -16.46 -32.90
CA SER A 52 -4.71 -16.07 -31.85
C SER A 52 -4.60 -16.98 -30.62
N TYR A 53 -4.93 -16.46 -29.45
CA TYR A 53 -4.96 -17.22 -28.19
C TYR A 53 -6.11 -16.75 -27.28
N THR A 54 -6.61 -17.67 -26.44
CA THR A 54 -7.63 -17.39 -25.42
C THR A 54 -7.22 -17.92 -24.05
N ILE A 55 -7.75 -17.29 -23.01
CA ILE A 55 -7.62 -17.71 -21.62
C ILE A 55 -9.00 -17.59 -20.96
N ASP A 56 -9.51 -18.70 -20.46
CA ASP A 56 -10.81 -18.81 -19.80
C ASP A 56 -10.62 -19.28 -18.36
N THR A 57 -11.22 -18.58 -17.40
CA THR A 57 -11.05 -18.85 -15.97
C THR A 57 -12.35 -19.35 -15.33
N ALA A 58 -12.25 -20.26 -14.35
CA ALA A 58 -13.43 -20.86 -13.71
C ALA A 58 -13.98 -20.03 -12.54
N GLY A 59 -13.18 -19.13 -11.96
CA GLY A 59 -13.57 -18.32 -10.80
C GLY A 59 -12.58 -17.19 -10.50
N PRO A 60 -12.94 -15.91 -10.74
CA PRO A 60 -14.12 -15.44 -11.47
C PRO A 60 -14.20 -15.99 -12.90
N ASN A 61 -15.39 -15.97 -13.54
CA ASN A 61 -15.53 -16.41 -14.93
C ASN A 61 -15.13 -15.29 -15.89
N TYR A 62 -13.87 -15.28 -16.30
CA TYR A 62 -13.29 -14.28 -17.19
C TYR A 62 -12.80 -14.91 -18.48
N HIS A 63 -12.92 -14.13 -19.55
CA HIS A 63 -12.42 -14.47 -20.88
C HIS A 63 -11.41 -13.40 -21.30
N PHE A 64 -10.21 -13.84 -21.66
CA PHE A 64 -9.19 -13.02 -22.28
C PHE A 64 -8.86 -13.58 -23.66
N ALA A 65 -8.56 -12.70 -24.61
CA ALA A 65 -8.05 -13.12 -25.91
C ALA A 65 -7.03 -12.12 -26.46
N GLY A 66 -6.17 -12.61 -27.35
CA GLY A 66 -5.17 -11.81 -28.04
C GLY A 66 -4.63 -12.50 -29.27
N SER A 67 -3.66 -11.89 -29.93
CA SER A 67 -2.96 -12.51 -31.07
C SER A 67 -1.52 -12.00 -31.17
N VAL A 68 -0.62 -12.85 -31.67
CA VAL A 68 0.72 -12.42 -32.10
C VAL A 68 0.74 -11.86 -33.53
N GLY A 69 -0.42 -11.75 -34.19
CA GLY A 69 -0.60 -11.09 -35.48
C GLY A 69 -0.08 -11.87 -36.69
N THR A 70 0.38 -13.11 -36.50
CA THR A 70 0.99 -13.95 -37.53
C THR A 70 0.80 -15.43 -37.20
N GLN A 71 0.96 -16.30 -38.20
CA GLN A 71 0.92 -17.74 -37.99
C GLN A 71 2.01 -18.21 -37.03
N VAL A 72 1.63 -19.12 -36.14
CA VAL A 72 2.56 -19.75 -35.19
C VAL A 72 3.06 -21.08 -35.73
N SER A 73 4.22 -21.49 -35.24
CA SER A 73 4.93 -22.72 -35.61
C SER A 73 5.38 -23.43 -34.34
N ASN A 74 5.71 -24.73 -34.46
CA ASN A 74 6.25 -25.52 -33.35
C ASN A 74 5.40 -25.46 -32.07
N VAL A 75 4.07 -25.38 -32.21
CA VAL A 75 3.15 -25.35 -31.08
C VAL A 75 3.26 -26.67 -30.31
N ARG A 76 3.61 -26.61 -29.03
CA ARG A 76 3.86 -27.77 -28.18
C ARG A 76 3.29 -27.52 -26.80
N GLN A 77 2.81 -28.58 -26.17
CA GLN A 77 2.40 -28.55 -24.77
C GLN A 77 3.50 -29.14 -23.90
N SER A 78 3.69 -28.53 -22.75
CA SER A 78 4.56 -29.03 -21.69
C SER A 78 3.85 -28.93 -20.34
N ALA A 79 4.35 -29.69 -19.37
CA ALA A 79 3.93 -29.60 -17.98
C ALA A 79 5.17 -29.61 -17.10
N GLY A 80 5.10 -28.91 -15.98
CA GLY A 80 6.25 -28.76 -15.09
C GLY A 80 5.86 -28.28 -13.71
N THR A 81 6.87 -27.91 -12.93
CA THR A 81 6.69 -27.30 -11.62
C THR A 81 7.80 -26.30 -11.41
N ASP A 82 7.47 -25.16 -10.84
CA ASP A 82 8.41 -24.17 -10.33
C ASP A 82 7.97 -23.74 -8.91
N SER A 83 8.60 -22.69 -8.38
CA SER A 83 8.30 -22.16 -7.04
C SER A 83 6.91 -21.53 -6.91
N VAL A 84 6.22 -21.23 -8.01
CA VAL A 84 4.81 -20.78 -7.98
C VAL A 84 3.90 -21.99 -7.84
N GLY A 85 4.18 -23.06 -8.57
CA GLY A 85 3.46 -24.33 -8.44
C GLY A 85 3.62 -25.25 -9.65
N ALA A 86 2.82 -26.32 -9.65
CA ALA A 86 2.65 -27.15 -10.84
C ALA A 86 1.96 -26.35 -11.95
N TYR A 87 2.38 -26.56 -13.19
CA TYR A 87 1.88 -25.81 -14.33
C TYR A 87 1.76 -26.64 -15.60
N ARG A 88 1.01 -26.09 -16.55
CA ARG A 88 0.97 -26.51 -17.95
C ARG A 88 1.24 -25.30 -18.84
N GLU A 89 1.94 -25.50 -19.94
CA GLU A 89 2.36 -24.42 -20.83
C GLU A 89 2.19 -24.80 -22.30
N VAL A 90 1.73 -23.84 -23.11
CA VAL A 90 1.78 -23.92 -24.57
C VAL A 90 2.93 -23.07 -25.07
N ASP A 91 3.96 -23.72 -25.61
CA ASP A 91 5.11 -23.11 -26.26
C ASP A 91 4.86 -23.01 -27.78
N PHE A 92 5.26 -21.89 -28.40
CA PHE A 92 5.14 -21.70 -29.84
C PHE A 92 6.19 -20.71 -30.36
N GLY A 93 6.47 -20.75 -31.67
CA GLY A 93 7.39 -19.82 -32.34
C GLY A 93 6.72 -19.06 -33.47
N TYR A 94 7.13 -17.82 -33.70
CA TYR A 94 6.56 -16.95 -34.74
C TYR A 94 7.58 -15.89 -35.19
N THR A 95 7.24 -15.12 -36.22
CA THR A 95 8.06 -14.01 -36.71
C THR A 95 7.24 -12.72 -36.70
N ALA A 96 7.66 -11.75 -35.89
CA ALA A 96 7.04 -10.43 -35.79
C ALA A 96 8.10 -9.37 -36.14
N GLY A 97 7.76 -8.40 -36.99
CA GLY A 97 8.72 -7.38 -37.46
C GLY A 97 9.99 -7.93 -38.13
N GLY A 98 9.94 -9.13 -38.73
CA GLY A 98 11.11 -9.81 -39.29
C GLY A 98 12.04 -10.47 -38.26
N VAL A 99 11.64 -10.49 -36.98
CA VAL A 99 12.40 -11.07 -35.87
C VAL A 99 11.75 -12.38 -35.43
N GLY A 100 12.51 -13.47 -35.45
CA GLY A 100 12.05 -14.76 -34.93
C GLY A 100 11.93 -14.76 -33.40
N ARG A 101 10.81 -15.25 -32.87
CA ARG A 101 10.51 -15.32 -31.44
C ARG A 101 10.07 -16.71 -31.01
N GLY A 102 10.34 -17.06 -29.76
CA GLY A 102 9.67 -18.15 -29.06
C GLY A 102 8.85 -17.58 -27.91
N SER A 103 7.61 -18.03 -27.73
CA SER A 103 6.75 -17.59 -26.64
C SER A 103 6.06 -18.76 -25.98
N GLY A 104 5.64 -18.53 -24.74
CA GLY A 104 4.91 -19.49 -23.92
C GLY A 104 3.74 -18.82 -23.21
N ILE A 105 2.64 -19.55 -23.06
CA ILE A 105 1.54 -19.20 -22.16
C ILE A 105 1.40 -20.33 -21.14
N ARG A 106 1.78 -20.04 -19.89
CA ARG A 106 1.79 -20.98 -18.77
C ARG A 106 0.61 -20.70 -17.85
N ALA A 107 -0.23 -21.69 -17.60
CA ALA A 107 -1.24 -21.67 -16.56
C ALA A 107 -0.81 -22.56 -15.39
N TYR A 108 -1.06 -22.10 -14.17
CA TYR A 108 -0.74 -22.86 -12.96
C TYR A 108 -1.94 -23.68 -12.47
N ASP A 109 -1.65 -24.82 -11.84
CA ASP A 109 -2.64 -25.63 -11.13
C ASP A 109 -2.88 -25.04 -9.74
N ASN A 110 -4.15 -24.74 -9.41
CA ASN A 110 -4.58 -24.20 -8.11
C ASN A 110 -4.00 -22.82 -7.73
N VAL A 111 -3.30 -22.15 -8.64
CA VAL A 111 -2.89 -20.76 -8.51
C VAL A 111 -3.59 -19.99 -9.64
N PRO A 112 -4.49 -19.03 -9.34
CA PRO A 112 -5.24 -18.28 -10.35
C PRO A 112 -4.36 -17.22 -11.03
N ALA A 113 -3.35 -17.70 -11.76
CA ALA A 113 -2.39 -16.90 -12.48
C ALA A 113 -1.97 -17.55 -13.82
N VAL A 114 -1.60 -16.71 -14.77
CA VAL A 114 -1.05 -17.07 -16.08
C VAL A 114 0.23 -16.27 -16.31
N LEU A 115 1.30 -16.95 -16.72
CA LEU A 115 2.59 -16.34 -17.08
C LEU A 115 2.77 -16.37 -18.59
N PHE A 116 3.03 -15.21 -19.18
CA PHE A 116 3.41 -15.05 -20.57
C PHE A 116 4.93 -14.90 -20.65
N THR A 117 5.55 -15.59 -21.60
CA THR A 117 6.99 -15.47 -21.87
C THR A 117 7.21 -15.16 -23.35
N THR A 118 8.16 -14.28 -23.66
CA THR A 118 8.63 -14.04 -25.03
C THR A 118 10.15 -13.93 -25.08
N THR A 119 10.77 -14.68 -25.98
CA THR A 119 12.22 -14.71 -26.19
C THR A 119 12.56 -14.33 -27.62
N TYR A 120 13.42 -13.34 -27.78
CA TYR A 120 13.95 -12.89 -29.06
C TYR A 120 15.06 -13.85 -29.51
N ARG A 121 14.88 -14.57 -30.62
CA ARG A 121 15.90 -15.54 -31.10
C ARG A 121 17.07 -14.87 -31.80
N GLN A 122 16.88 -13.64 -32.23
CA GLN A 122 17.88 -12.78 -32.84
C GLN A 122 17.63 -11.34 -32.40
N ALA A 123 18.66 -10.50 -32.47
CA ALA A 123 18.50 -9.09 -32.17
C ALA A 123 17.54 -8.43 -33.17
N GLY A 124 16.73 -7.48 -32.70
CA GLY A 124 15.80 -6.79 -33.57
C GLY A 124 15.03 -5.68 -32.88
N ALA A 125 14.19 -4.99 -33.64
CA ALA A 125 13.42 -3.85 -33.15
C ALA A 125 12.52 -4.24 -31.97
N ASN A 126 12.44 -3.37 -30.96
CA ASN A 126 11.47 -3.47 -29.89
C ASN A 126 10.08 -3.09 -30.42
N ALA A 127 9.35 -4.10 -30.89
CA ALA A 127 8.02 -3.96 -31.48
C ALA A 127 7.13 -5.14 -31.06
N ASP A 128 5.83 -5.05 -31.29
CA ASP A 128 4.87 -6.16 -31.12
C ASP A 128 4.94 -6.79 -29.71
N PRO A 129 4.61 -6.07 -28.63
CA PRO A 129 4.67 -6.59 -27.26
C PRO A 129 3.79 -7.84 -27.08
N PHE A 130 4.20 -8.73 -26.18
CA PHE A 130 3.47 -9.94 -25.85
C PHE A 130 3.42 -10.11 -24.31
N PRO A 131 2.23 -10.17 -23.70
CA PRO A 131 0.91 -10.28 -24.33
C PRO A 131 0.38 -8.96 -24.90
N ALA A 132 -0.54 -9.09 -25.86
CA ALA A 132 -1.43 -8.05 -26.36
C ALA A 132 -2.87 -8.56 -26.26
N LEU A 133 -3.60 -8.10 -25.24
CA LEU A 133 -4.93 -8.57 -24.88
C LEU A 133 -5.98 -7.68 -25.57
N SER A 134 -6.52 -8.17 -26.68
CA SER A 134 -7.57 -7.50 -27.45
C SER A 134 -8.98 -7.73 -26.89
N ALA A 135 -9.18 -8.84 -26.16
CA ALA A 135 -10.37 -9.07 -25.35
C ALA A 135 -9.98 -9.29 -23.88
N LYS A 136 -10.73 -8.65 -22.99
CA LYS A 136 -10.58 -8.71 -21.52
C LYS A 136 -11.93 -8.42 -20.86
N PRO A 137 -12.17 -8.85 -19.62
CA PRO A 137 -13.38 -8.48 -18.89
C PRO A 137 -13.53 -6.95 -18.81
N ALA A 138 -14.72 -6.44 -19.14
CA ALA A 138 -15.05 -5.03 -19.01
C ALA A 138 -15.48 -4.76 -17.55
N LEU A 139 -14.49 -4.48 -16.70
CA LEU A 139 -14.72 -4.14 -15.30
C LEU A 139 -14.82 -2.61 -15.14
N PRO A 140 -15.68 -2.12 -14.23
CA PRO A 140 -16.01 -0.70 -14.12
C PRO A 140 -14.87 0.15 -13.58
N HIS A 141 -13.95 -0.44 -12.81
CA HIS A 141 -12.89 0.27 -12.13
C HIS A 141 -11.52 -0.33 -12.40
N ASN A 142 -10.49 0.52 -12.35
CA ASN A 142 -9.10 0.12 -12.35
C ASN A 142 -8.24 0.93 -11.39
N GLU A 143 -7.13 0.35 -10.97
CA GLU A 143 -6.08 0.98 -10.18
C GLU A 143 -4.75 0.86 -10.91
N THR A 144 -4.00 1.96 -10.87
CA THR A 144 -2.58 2.04 -11.22
C THR A 144 -1.85 2.88 -10.15
N PHE A 145 -0.54 2.96 -10.26
CA PHE A 145 0.31 3.81 -9.46
C PHE A 145 1.09 4.74 -10.38
N ALA A 146 1.07 6.03 -10.09
CA ALA A 146 1.78 7.01 -10.89
C ALA A 146 3.29 6.72 -10.84
N ASN A 147 3.98 6.92 -11.96
CA ASN A 147 5.43 6.82 -12.03
C ASN A 147 6.09 8.04 -11.37
N ASN A 148 5.93 8.14 -10.05
CA ASN A 148 6.41 9.21 -9.20
C ASN A 148 6.88 8.66 -7.83
N CYS A 149 7.56 9.49 -7.05
CA CYS A 149 8.11 9.13 -5.74
C CYS A 149 7.05 8.51 -4.83
N PHE A 150 7.41 7.40 -4.19
CA PHE A 150 6.53 6.59 -3.32
C PHE A 150 5.32 5.98 -4.02
N ALA A 151 5.30 5.95 -5.36
CA ALA A 151 4.27 5.31 -6.16
C ALA A 151 2.85 5.68 -5.69
N PRO A 152 2.38 6.93 -5.85
CA PRO A 152 1.06 7.32 -5.38
C PRO A 152 -0.01 6.61 -6.22
N GLN A 153 -1.05 6.16 -5.52
CA GLN A 153 -2.16 5.42 -6.11
C GLN A 153 -3.03 6.31 -7.02
N GLN A 154 -3.62 5.71 -8.06
CA GLN A 154 -4.59 6.35 -8.94
C GLN A 154 -5.73 5.37 -9.29
N PHE A 155 -6.98 5.79 -9.08
CA PHE A 155 -8.15 5.07 -9.60
C PHE A 155 -8.59 5.67 -10.93
N ASP A 156 -8.97 4.80 -11.87
CA ASP A 156 -9.57 5.16 -13.15
C ASP A 156 -8.79 6.26 -13.90
N ALA A 157 -7.46 6.21 -13.79
CA ALA A 157 -6.56 7.16 -14.40
C ALA A 157 -6.71 7.16 -15.92
N ALA A 158 -6.70 8.35 -16.52
CA ALA A 158 -6.68 8.48 -17.97
C ALA A 158 -5.31 8.12 -18.52
N GLY A 159 -5.26 7.24 -19.53
CA GLY A 159 -4.05 6.92 -20.26
C GLY A 159 -3.44 5.56 -19.91
N ASP A 160 -2.14 5.43 -20.12
CA ASP A 160 -1.41 4.17 -20.00
C ASP A 160 -1.03 3.85 -18.55
N PRO A 161 -1.19 2.59 -18.09
CA PRO A 161 -0.72 2.17 -16.77
C PRO A 161 0.79 2.34 -16.52
N GLY A 162 1.59 2.41 -17.59
CA GLY A 162 3.03 2.68 -17.52
C GLY A 162 3.79 1.57 -16.80
N PHE A 163 4.65 1.95 -15.85
CA PHE A 163 5.50 1.03 -15.08
C PHE A 163 4.78 0.36 -13.90
N SER A 164 3.46 0.52 -13.82
CA SER A 164 2.64 0.05 -12.71
C SER A 164 2.03 -1.33 -12.97
N PRO A 165 1.76 -2.16 -11.94
CA PRO A 165 0.74 -3.18 -12.08
C PRO A 165 -0.62 -2.53 -12.41
N TYR A 166 -1.38 -3.16 -13.30
CA TYR A 166 -2.72 -2.72 -13.68
C TYR A 166 -3.75 -3.67 -13.07
N LEU A 167 -4.49 -3.21 -12.07
CA LEU A 167 -5.61 -3.93 -11.47
C LEU A 167 -6.93 -3.43 -12.06
N ALA A 168 -7.81 -4.33 -12.48
CA ALA A 168 -9.19 -4.02 -12.85
C ALA A 168 -10.16 -4.83 -11.98
N PHE A 169 -11.24 -4.22 -11.50
CA PHE A 169 -12.15 -4.84 -10.53
C PHE A 169 -13.61 -4.35 -10.63
N ASP A 170 -14.52 -5.17 -10.13
CA ASP A 170 -15.96 -4.87 -10.04
C ASP A 170 -16.41 -4.40 -8.65
N ALA A 171 -17.70 -4.10 -8.51
CA ALA A 171 -18.32 -3.63 -7.27
C ALA A 171 -18.28 -4.65 -6.11
N THR A 172 -17.93 -5.91 -6.38
CA THR A 172 -17.71 -6.94 -5.35
C THR A 172 -16.23 -7.05 -4.94
N GLY A 173 -15.34 -6.32 -5.61
CA GLY A 173 -13.89 -6.44 -5.47
C GLY A 173 -13.29 -7.65 -6.20
N ALA A 174 -14.06 -8.36 -7.03
CA ALA A 174 -13.51 -9.38 -7.91
C ALA A 174 -12.82 -8.72 -9.11
N GLY A 175 -11.67 -9.25 -9.50
CA GLY A 175 -10.84 -8.58 -10.50
C GLY A 175 -9.68 -9.39 -11.03
N TYR A 176 -8.90 -8.74 -11.90
CA TYR A 176 -7.65 -9.26 -12.44
C TYR A 176 -6.54 -8.19 -12.41
N LEU A 177 -5.30 -8.63 -12.29
CA LEU A 177 -4.10 -7.79 -12.24
C LEU A 177 -3.10 -8.25 -13.32
N LEU A 178 -2.72 -7.34 -14.21
CA LEU A 178 -1.68 -7.53 -15.23
C LEU A 178 -0.42 -6.76 -14.83
N SER A 179 0.74 -7.42 -14.81
CA SER A 179 2.00 -6.81 -14.40
C SER A 179 3.19 -7.42 -15.14
N ALA A 180 4.26 -6.64 -15.29
CA ALA A 180 5.57 -7.22 -15.59
C ALA A 180 5.93 -8.30 -14.55
N ALA A 181 6.63 -9.33 -15.00
CA ALA A 181 7.20 -10.40 -14.16
C ALA A 181 8.73 -10.53 -14.32
N SER A 182 9.32 -9.72 -15.20
CA SER A 182 10.76 -9.49 -15.34
C SER A 182 11.01 -8.12 -15.97
N ASP A 183 12.27 -7.70 -16.01
CA ASP A 183 12.71 -6.47 -16.71
C ASP A 183 12.00 -5.20 -16.18
N PHE A 184 11.64 -5.20 -14.89
CA PHE A 184 10.80 -4.17 -14.25
C PHE A 184 11.26 -2.73 -14.51
N SER A 185 12.57 -2.53 -14.62
CA SER A 185 13.20 -1.25 -14.89
C SER A 185 12.75 -0.60 -16.22
N THR A 186 12.34 -1.43 -17.19
CA THR A 186 12.00 -1.02 -18.56
C THR A 186 10.64 -1.54 -19.04
N ALA A 187 10.01 -2.46 -18.32
CA ALA A 187 8.71 -3.02 -18.66
C ALA A 187 7.58 -2.02 -18.43
N VAL A 188 6.68 -1.90 -19.42
CA VAL A 188 5.52 -1.00 -19.38
C VAL A 188 4.27 -1.73 -19.84
N THR A 189 3.15 -1.37 -19.22
CA THR A 189 1.79 -1.74 -19.61
C THR A 189 1.12 -0.53 -20.25
N LYS A 190 0.50 -0.71 -21.42
CA LYS A 190 -0.14 0.39 -22.18
C LYS A 190 -1.33 -0.08 -23.00
N TYR A 191 -2.21 0.85 -23.34
CA TYR A 191 -3.21 0.65 -24.38
C TYR A 191 -2.60 0.95 -25.75
N ASP A 192 -2.78 0.04 -26.71
CA ASP A 192 -2.46 0.36 -28.10
C ASP A 192 -3.60 1.15 -28.78
N ALA A 193 -3.36 1.58 -30.02
CA ALA A 193 -4.34 2.36 -30.79
C ALA A 193 -5.65 1.60 -31.08
N SER A 194 -5.67 0.27 -30.90
CA SER A 194 -6.87 -0.57 -31.04
C SER A 194 -7.64 -0.75 -29.73
N GLY A 195 -7.10 -0.25 -28.61
CA GLY A 195 -7.65 -0.45 -27.26
C GLY A 195 -7.22 -1.78 -26.61
N SER A 196 -6.29 -2.51 -27.23
CA SER A 196 -5.73 -3.73 -26.63
C SER A 196 -4.81 -3.35 -25.48
N LEU A 197 -4.88 -4.09 -24.38
CA LEU A 197 -3.98 -3.91 -23.24
C LEU A 197 -2.72 -4.72 -23.49
N THR A 198 -1.58 -4.05 -23.60
CA THR A 198 -0.30 -4.66 -23.94
C THR A 198 0.70 -4.54 -22.80
N SER A 199 1.59 -5.52 -22.65
CA SER A 199 2.71 -5.48 -21.72
C SER A 199 3.99 -5.88 -22.44
N GLY A 200 5.05 -5.08 -22.29
CA GLY A 200 6.33 -5.32 -22.94
C GLY A 200 7.38 -4.27 -22.57
N ILE A 201 8.46 -4.18 -23.33
CA ILE A 201 9.55 -3.24 -23.04
C ILE A 201 9.25 -1.86 -23.59
N SER A 202 9.52 -0.83 -22.79
CA SER A 202 9.38 0.58 -23.18
C SER A 202 10.14 0.90 -24.46
N VAL A 203 9.54 1.72 -25.33
CA VAL A 203 10.14 2.19 -26.58
C VAL A 203 11.41 3.03 -26.36
N GLY A 204 11.68 3.45 -25.12
CA GLY A 204 12.99 4.01 -24.73
C GLY A 204 14.15 3.04 -24.98
N VAL A 205 13.88 1.74 -25.09
CA VAL A 205 14.80 0.73 -25.61
C VAL A 205 14.38 0.38 -27.04
N SER A 206 15.18 0.76 -28.05
CA SER A 206 14.80 0.63 -29.46
C SER A 206 15.05 -0.77 -30.05
N THR A 207 16.02 -1.51 -29.51
CA THR A 207 16.44 -2.83 -30.01
C THR A 207 16.63 -3.78 -28.84
N LEU A 208 16.12 -5.00 -28.98
CA LEU A 208 16.30 -6.07 -28.01
C LEU A 208 17.34 -7.08 -28.52
N PRO A 209 18.28 -7.54 -27.69
CA PRO A 209 19.34 -8.44 -28.12
C PRO A 209 18.84 -9.88 -28.34
N ALA A 210 19.63 -10.67 -29.08
CA ALA A 210 19.38 -12.10 -29.21
C ALA A 210 19.45 -12.78 -27.83
N GLY A 211 18.50 -13.65 -27.53
CA GLY A 211 18.35 -14.34 -26.25
C GLY A 211 17.58 -13.55 -25.18
N PHE A 212 17.27 -12.26 -25.43
CA PHE A 212 16.47 -11.47 -24.50
C PHE A 212 15.11 -12.12 -24.25
N THR A 213 14.74 -12.29 -22.98
CA THR A 213 13.50 -12.94 -22.56
C THR A 213 12.75 -12.03 -21.61
N HIS A 214 11.50 -11.72 -21.96
CA HIS A 214 10.59 -10.92 -21.13
C HIS A 214 9.41 -11.76 -20.65
N ARG A 215 8.93 -11.47 -19.43
CA ARG A 215 7.80 -12.13 -18.80
C ARG A 215 6.77 -11.13 -18.28
N THR A 216 5.51 -11.47 -18.46
CA THR A 216 4.34 -10.75 -17.93
C THR A 216 3.44 -11.74 -17.20
N ILE A 217 2.86 -11.34 -16.08
CA ILE A 217 1.95 -12.17 -15.31
C ILE A 217 0.54 -11.55 -15.25
N LEU A 218 -0.46 -12.39 -15.39
CA LEU A 218 -1.88 -12.10 -15.18
C LEU A 218 -2.37 -12.90 -13.98
N ALA A 219 -2.87 -12.23 -12.94
CA ALA A 219 -3.50 -12.86 -11.78
C ALA A 219 -4.97 -12.46 -11.70
N PHE A 220 -5.82 -13.28 -11.08
CA PHE A 220 -7.25 -12.99 -10.94
C PHE A 220 -7.83 -13.64 -9.69
N GLY A 221 -8.96 -13.12 -9.21
CA GLY A 221 -9.55 -13.61 -7.97
C GLY A 221 -10.71 -12.77 -7.48
N THR A 222 -11.24 -13.15 -6.31
CA THR A 222 -12.29 -12.43 -5.59
C THR A 222 -11.72 -11.74 -4.36
N GLY A 223 -11.94 -10.42 -4.26
CA GLY A 223 -11.40 -9.56 -3.21
C GLY A 223 -10.05 -8.97 -3.62
N ILE A 224 -9.90 -7.66 -3.45
CA ILE A 224 -8.73 -6.89 -3.92
C ILE A 224 -7.44 -7.43 -3.31
N SER A 225 -7.40 -7.60 -1.99
CA SER A 225 -6.22 -8.10 -1.29
C SER A 225 -5.84 -9.52 -1.74
N ASN A 226 -6.82 -10.38 -2.08
CA ASN A 226 -6.55 -11.72 -2.58
C ASN A 226 -5.93 -11.71 -3.99
N VAL A 227 -6.36 -10.79 -4.86
CA VAL A 227 -5.75 -10.62 -6.20
C VAL A 227 -4.29 -10.19 -6.05
N TYR A 228 -4.01 -9.20 -5.20
CA TYR A 228 -2.65 -8.78 -4.86
C TYR A 228 -1.82 -9.91 -4.25
N HIS A 229 -2.36 -10.68 -3.30
CA HIS A 229 -1.65 -11.81 -2.69
C HIS A 229 -1.33 -12.90 -3.71
N THR A 230 -2.26 -13.21 -4.61
CA THR A 230 -2.03 -14.18 -5.70
C THR A 230 -0.90 -13.71 -6.61
N TRP A 231 -1.01 -12.47 -7.09
CA TRP A 231 -0.02 -11.84 -7.95
C TRP A 231 1.36 -11.79 -7.29
N GLY A 232 1.43 -11.23 -6.09
CA GLY A 232 2.66 -11.02 -5.35
C GLY A 232 3.37 -12.31 -4.96
N ARG A 233 2.63 -13.35 -4.53
CA ARG A 233 3.21 -14.69 -4.27
C ARG A 233 3.74 -15.35 -5.53
N ALA A 234 3.03 -15.22 -6.64
CA ALA A 234 3.53 -15.75 -7.91
C ALA A 234 4.79 -15.00 -8.37
N LEU A 235 4.81 -13.67 -8.25
CA LEU A 235 5.95 -12.84 -8.62
C LEU A 235 7.21 -13.15 -7.79
N THR A 236 7.05 -13.18 -6.47
CA THR A 236 8.12 -13.54 -5.52
C THR A 236 8.58 -15.00 -5.66
N GLY A 237 7.65 -15.92 -5.96
CA GLY A 237 7.99 -17.30 -6.31
C GLY A 237 8.86 -17.40 -7.57
N LEU A 238 8.52 -16.67 -8.63
CA LEU A 238 9.28 -16.65 -9.89
C LEU A 238 10.70 -16.10 -9.73
N SER A 239 10.91 -15.17 -8.82
CA SER A 239 12.20 -14.54 -8.56
C SER A 239 13.00 -15.16 -7.41
N GLY A 240 12.37 -15.99 -6.58
CA GLY A 240 12.99 -16.54 -5.37
C GLY A 240 13.07 -15.56 -4.20
N LYS A 241 12.22 -14.53 -4.18
CA LYS A 241 12.08 -13.62 -3.02
C LYS A 241 11.35 -14.33 -1.90
N HIS A 242 11.91 -14.24 -0.71
CA HIS A 242 11.27 -14.66 0.52
C HIS A 242 10.84 -13.41 1.29
N LEU A 243 9.58 -13.38 1.72
CA LEU A 243 9.15 -12.38 2.68
C LEU A 243 9.95 -12.61 3.98
N ALA A 244 10.78 -11.65 4.35
CA ALA A 244 11.46 -11.67 5.64
C ALA A 244 10.41 -11.72 6.75
N ALA A 245 10.63 -12.52 7.79
CA ALA A 245 9.77 -12.44 8.98
C ALA A 245 9.74 -10.98 9.49
N SER A 246 8.60 -10.55 10.04
CA SER A 246 8.40 -9.16 10.49
C SER A 246 9.30 -8.76 11.67
N ASP A 247 10.07 -9.71 12.21
CA ASP A 247 11.07 -9.58 13.27
C ASP A 247 12.43 -10.21 12.87
N ALA A 248 12.66 -10.46 11.58
CA ALA A 248 13.88 -11.13 11.10
C ALA A 248 15.16 -10.35 11.37
N THR A 249 15.06 -9.03 11.50
CA THR A 249 16.22 -8.12 11.53
C THR A 249 16.00 -7.07 12.60
N ASN A 250 17.07 -6.40 13.05
CA ASN A 250 16.95 -5.48 14.19
C ASN A 250 16.05 -4.27 13.87
N THR A 251 16.10 -3.74 12.65
CA THR A 251 15.22 -2.63 12.20
C THR A 251 13.75 -3.04 12.17
N LEU A 252 13.46 -4.26 11.73
CA LEU A 252 12.11 -4.80 11.75
C LEU A 252 11.69 -5.14 13.19
N ALA A 253 12.52 -5.81 13.97
CA ALA A 253 12.13 -6.31 15.28
C ALA A 253 12.04 -5.25 16.37
N LYS A 254 12.79 -4.13 16.25
CA LYS A 254 13.00 -3.19 17.36
C LYS A 254 12.57 -1.77 17.02
N LEU A 255 11.97 -1.09 18.01
CA LEU A 255 11.63 0.32 17.96
C LEU A 255 12.91 1.17 17.77
N GLY A 256 12.87 2.08 16.80
CA GLY A 256 13.99 2.93 16.42
C GLY A 256 13.82 4.40 16.80
N TYR A 257 14.95 5.08 16.96
CA TYR A 257 15.02 6.53 16.92
C TYR A 257 15.60 6.99 15.58
N TRP A 258 14.92 7.89 14.90
CA TRP A 258 15.22 8.29 13.52
C TRP A 258 15.52 9.77 13.41
N THR A 259 16.49 10.10 12.56
CA THR A 259 17.01 11.47 12.39
C THR A 259 16.65 12.08 11.04
N ASP A 260 15.63 11.54 10.39
CA ASP A 260 15.15 11.86 9.06
C ASP A 260 14.50 13.24 8.99
N ASN A 261 14.22 13.69 7.77
CA ASN A 261 13.54 14.95 7.53
C ASN A 261 12.19 14.99 8.26
N GLY A 262 12.05 15.97 9.17
CA GLY A 262 10.88 16.11 10.04
C GLY A 262 11.08 15.61 11.47
N SER A 263 12.17 14.89 11.75
CA SER A 263 12.65 14.67 13.12
C SER A 263 13.14 15.99 13.73
N THR A 264 13.27 16.02 15.06
CA THR A 264 13.70 17.22 15.79
C THR A 264 15.13 17.63 15.43
N TYR A 265 16.03 16.65 15.31
CA TYR A 265 17.46 16.91 15.18
C TYR A 265 17.96 16.90 13.73
N TYR A 266 17.14 16.62 12.71
CA TYR A 266 17.57 16.64 11.30
C TYR A 266 18.34 17.92 10.93
N TYR A 267 19.64 17.79 10.61
CA TYR A 267 20.61 18.89 10.38
C TYR A 267 20.68 19.94 11.50
N LYS A 268 20.18 19.64 12.69
CA LYS A 268 20.01 20.56 13.82
C LYS A 268 20.45 19.91 15.12
N PRO A 269 21.72 19.47 15.24
CA PRO A 269 22.18 18.93 16.51
C PRO A 269 22.17 20.02 17.57
N ASP A 270 22.06 19.63 18.85
CA ASP A 270 22.22 20.57 19.95
C ASP A 270 23.62 21.21 19.87
N GLN A 271 23.67 22.55 19.89
CA GLN A 271 24.92 23.29 19.66
C GLN A 271 25.95 23.11 20.77
N ASN A 272 25.52 22.82 22.00
CA ASN A 272 26.42 22.63 23.14
C ASN A 272 26.95 21.19 23.18
N LEU A 273 26.15 20.22 22.74
CA LEU A 273 26.51 18.81 22.74
C LEU A 273 27.23 18.38 21.45
N GLY A 274 26.97 19.07 20.34
CA GLY A 274 27.36 18.66 19.00
C GLY A 274 26.68 17.35 18.57
N TYR A 275 26.91 16.92 17.33
CA TYR A 275 26.23 15.76 16.71
C TYR A 275 26.21 14.50 17.59
N GLN A 276 27.38 13.96 17.93
CA GLN A 276 27.43 12.72 18.71
C GLN A 276 26.92 12.90 20.13
N GLY A 277 27.10 14.08 20.73
CA GLY A 277 26.61 14.38 22.07
C GLY A 277 25.10 14.41 22.12
N THR A 278 24.44 15.01 21.13
CA THR A 278 22.99 15.02 20.99
C THR A 278 22.42 13.62 20.92
N LEU A 279 22.94 12.76 20.03
CA LEU A 279 22.40 11.40 19.86
C LEU A 279 22.67 10.49 21.08
N ARG A 280 23.82 10.67 21.76
CA ARG A 280 24.05 10.03 23.06
C ARG A 280 23.07 10.51 24.14
N ALA A 281 22.73 11.79 24.15
CA ALA A 281 21.76 12.34 25.09
C ALA A 281 20.36 11.78 24.86
N VAL A 282 19.91 11.65 23.61
CA VAL A 282 18.65 10.94 23.26
C VAL A 282 18.66 9.52 23.82
N ARG A 283 19.72 8.75 23.53
CA ARG A 283 19.83 7.37 24.03
C ARG A 283 19.78 7.30 25.56
N ALA A 284 20.50 8.19 26.23
CA ALA A 284 20.58 8.22 27.69
C ALA A 284 19.25 8.60 28.34
N ASP A 285 18.53 9.57 27.76
CA ASP A 285 17.22 10.01 28.26
C ASP A 285 16.17 8.90 28.15
N TRP A 286 16.10 8.24 26.99
CA TRP A 286 15.22 7.09 26.81
C TRP A 286 15.54 5.97 27.80
N GLN A 287 16.82 5.65 28.01
CA GLN A 287 17.21 4.67 29.04
C GLN A 287 16.79 5.11 30.45
N ALA A 288 16.97 6.39 30.81
CA ALA A 288 16.62 6.91 32.12
C ALA A 288 15.11 6.86 32.40
N LYS A 289 14.28 7.03 31.37
CA LYS A 289 12.81 6.96 31.46
C LYS A 289 12.25 5.56 31.21
N GLY A 290 13.10 4.58 30.89
CA GLY A 290 12.67 3.22 30.55
C GLY A 290 11.94 3.13 29.20
N ALA A 291 12.22 4.04 28.28
CA ALA A 291 11.70 4.01 26.92
C ALA A 291 12.43 2.94 26.08
N PRO A 292 11.68 2.14 25.29
CA PRO A 292 12.26 1.05 24.52
C PRO A 292 12.95 1.56 23.24
N MET A 293 14.27 1.44 23.11
CA MET A 293 15.01 1.73 21.87
C MET A 293 16.00 0.61 21.55
N GLY A 294 15.91 0.07 20.34
CA GLY A 294 16.79 -1.00 19.86
C GLY A 294 17.61 -0.67 18.62
N ASN A 295 17.38 0.46 17.95
CA ASN A 295 18.26 0.97 16.89
C ASN A 295 18.24 2.51 16.83
N LEU A 296 19.23 3.07 16.15
CA LEU A 296 19.39 4.50 15.90
C LEU A 296 19.73 4.72 14.43
N GLN A 297 18.93 5.51 13.72
CA GLN A 297 19.22 5.90 12.36
C GLN A 297 20.08 7.18 12.32
N LEU A 298 20.98 7.22 11.33
CA LEU A 298 21.77 8.38 10.94
C LEU A 298 21.38 8.77 9.50
N ASP A 299 20.67 9.88 9.37
CA ASP A 299 20.25 10.41 8.08
C ASP A 299 21.45 11.02 7.34
N SER A 300 21.25 11.57 6.14
CA SER A 300 22.21 12.14 5.20
C SER A 300 23.27 13.11 5.74
N TRP A 301 23.23 13.49 7.02
CA TRP A 301 24.09 14.46 7.69
C TRP A 301 25.17 13.82 8.56
N PHE A 302 25.58 12.57 8.27
CA PHE A 302 26.72 11.90 8.92
C PHE A 302 27.99 11.81 8.05
N TYR A 303 27.90 12.14 6.74
CA TYR A 303 28.97 12.01 5.74
C TYR A 303 29.08 13.27 4.86
N PRO A 304 30.26 13.50 4.24
CA PRO A 304 30.51 14.70 3.42
C PRO A 304 29.75 14.67 2.10
N LYS A 305 29.28 15.86 1.69
CA LYS A 305 28.51 16.09 0.47
C LYS A 305 29.07 17.25 -0.34
N GLY A 306 28.62 17.33 -1.59
CA GLY A 306 28.89 18.46 -2.48
C GLY A 306 30.36 18.67 -2.83
N PRO A 307 30.66 19.75 -3.58
CA PRO A 307 32.00 20.01 -4.12
C PRO A 307 33.05 20.36 -3.05
N ASN A 308 32.62 20.75 -1.85
CA ASN A 308 33.50 21.13 -0.76
C ASN A 308 33.72 20.01 0.26
N ALA A 309 33.09 18.85 0.05
CA ALA A 309 33.10 17.73 0.99
C ALA A 309 32.61 18.15 2.39
N ASP A 310 31.50 18.90 2.46
CA ASP A 310 30.90 19.37 3.71
C ASP A 310 29.70 18.47 4.08
N TRP A 311 29.66 17.99 5.32
CA TRP A 311 28.54 17.19 5.81
C TRP A 311 27.25 18.00 5.98
N ALA A 312 27.33 19.33 6.03
CA ALA A 312 26.17 20.20 6.19
C ALA A 312 25.48 20.58 4.86
N ASP A 313 26.08 20.27 3.71
CA ASP A 313 25.56 20.64 2.38
C ASP A 313 24.34 19.79 1.97
N ASN A 314 23.16 20.16 2.45
CA ASN A 314 21.93 19.39 2.28
C ASN A 314 21.30 19.47 0.87
N ALA A 315 21.77 20.35 -0.01
CA ALA A 315 21.32 20.44 -1.41
C ALA A 315 22.02 19.45 -2.35
N ASP A 316 23.20 18.95 -1.95
CA ASP A 316 24.12 18.26 -2.85
C ASP A 316 24.20 16.75 -2.63
N GLY A 317 24.80 16.04 -3.60
CA GLY A 317 24.95 14.59 -3.53
C GLY A 317 26.04 14.16 -2.56
N GLU A 318 26.18 12.86 -2.41
CA GLU A 318 27.26 12.22 -1.67
C GLU A 318 28.62 12.54 -2.30
N TYR A 319 29.52 13.15 -1.53
CA TYR A 319 30.92 13.29 -1.93
C TYR A 319 31.68 11.99 -1.65
N ARG A 320 31.53 11.44 -0.44
CA ARG A 320 32.02 10.11 -0.06
C ARG A 320 31.08 9.45 0.95
N TYR A 321 30.85 8.14 0.81
CA TYR A 321 30.11 7.36 1.80
C TYR A 321 31.01 6.80 2.92
N GLU A 322 31.48 7.71 3.76
CA GLU A 322 32.19 7.40 4.99
C GLU A 322 31.86 8.47 6.04
N ALA A 323 31.86 8.08 7.32
CA ALA A 323 31.54 9.02 8.39
C ALA A 323 32.49 10.22 8.36
N ASP A 324 31.92 11.42 8.37
CA ASP A 324 32.67 12.66 8.29
C ASP A 324 33.63 12.78 9.47
N SER A 325 34.90 13.05 9.20
CA SER A 325 35.95 13.05 10.23
C SER A 325 35.81 14.18 11.26
N THR A 326 35.08 15.24 10.94
CA THR A 326 34.78 16.33 11.89
C THR A 326 33.69 15.93 12.87
N LEU A 327 32.69 15.19 12.38
CA LEU A 327 31.61 14.65 13.20
C LEU A 327 32.04 13.41 13.99
N PHE A 328 32.85 12.55 13.38
CA PHE A 328 33.27 11.24 13.88
C PHE A 328 34.80 11.07 13.85
N PRO A 329 35.55 11.80 14.69
CA PRO A 329 37.02 11.74 14.69
C PRO A 329 37.60 10.34 15.01
N ASN A 330 36.81 9.46 15.64
CA ASN A 330 37.19 8.08 15.95
C ASN A 330 36.47 7.05 15.04
N GLY A 331 35.78 7.51 14.00
CA GLY A 331 35.02 6.68 13.07
C GLY A 331 33.66 6.22 13.60
N LEU A 332 32.86 5.67 12.67
CA LEU A 332 31.47 5.28 12.90
C LEU A 332 31.32 4.15 13.92
N GLY A 333 32.17 3.12 13.83
CA GLY A 333 32.15 1.99 14.77
C GLY A 333 32.40 2.38 16.22
N ALA A 334 33.27 3.36 16.48
CA ALA A 334 33.49 3.87 17.84
C ALA A 334 32.26 4.62 18.37
N PHE A 335 31.56 5.36 17.51
CA PHE A 335 30.31 6.00 17.87
C PHE A 335 29.21 4.98 18.15
N GLN A 336 29.05 3.96 17.29
CA GLN A 336 28.11 2.87 17.50
C GLN A 336 28.31 2.20 18.87
N GLN A 337 29.57 1.87 19.21
CA GLN A 337 29.91 1.31 20.53
C GLN A 337 29.52 2.24 21.69
N SER A 338 29.58 3.56 21.48
CA SER A 338 29.21 4.55 22.50
C SER A 338 27.70 4.68 22.73
N VAL A 339 26.87 4.45 21.70
CA VAL A 339 25.39 4.46 21.83
C VAL A 339 24.82 3.08 22.19
N GLY A 340 25.53 2.01 21.85
CA GLY A 340 25.23 0.65 22.28
C GLY A 340 24.01 0.01 21.62
N VAL A 341 23.56 0.55 20.50
CA VAL A 341 22.52 -0.04 19.63
C VAL A 341 23.02 -0.08 18.19
N PRO A 342 22.54 -1.02 17.34
CA PRO A 342 22.87 -1.01 15.93
C PRO A 342 22.44 0.27 15.22
N LEU A 343 23.18 0.61 14.19
CA LEU A 343 22.93 1.79 13.36
C LEU A 343 22.15 1.43 12.09
N ILE A 344 21.40 2.41 11.61
CA ILE A 344 20.81 2.46 10.27
C ILE A 344 21.42 3.68 9.58
N THR A 345 21.79 3.58 8.31
CA THR A 345 22.44 4.69 7.60
C THR A 345 21.77 5.00 6.27
N HIS A 346 21.50 6.28 6.06
CA HIS A 346 20.92 6.85 4.83
C HIS A 346 22.00 7.15 3.78
N ALA A 347 21.69 7.00 2.50
CA ALA A 347 22.57 7.38 1.39
C ALA A 347 21.81 8.13 0.27
N ARG A 348 22.51 9.09 -0.36
CA ARG A 348 22.00 9.90 -1.48
C ARG A 348 22.49 9.36 -2.84
N TRP A 349 22.24 10.12 -3.90
CA TRP A 349 22.95 9.95 -5.18
C TRP A 349 24.39 10.45 -5.06
N ILE A 350 25.25 10.07 -6.00
CA ILE A 350 26.65 10.50 -6.02
C ILE A 350 26.77 11.91 -6.62
N ASP A 351 27.44 12.80 -5.89
CA ASP A 351 27.68 14.17 -6.34
C ASP A 351 28.60 14.22 -7.57
N PRO A 352 28.37 15.09 -8.55
CA PRO A 352 29.27 15.26 -9.71
C PRO A 352 30.73 15.58 -9.34
N ALA A 353 30.98 16.20 -8.19
CA ALA A 353 32.32 16.48 -7.69
C ALA A 353 32.96 15.32 -6.92
N SER A 354 32.21 14.24 -6.65
CA SER A 354 32.71 13.07 -5.92
C SER A 354 33.92 12.45 -6.64
N PRO A 355 34.96 12.05 -5.90
CA PRO A 355 36.08 11.31 -6.48
C PRO A 355 35.66 9.95 -7.04
N TYR A 356 34.47 9.42 -6.72
CA TYR A 356 34.00 8.13 -7.22
C TYR A 356 33.85 8.10 -8.74
N HIS A 357 33.57 9.23 -9.39
CA HIS A 357 33.54 9.34 -10.84
C HIS A 357 34.85 8.96 -11.54
N GLN A 358 35.98 9.00 -10.83
CA GLN A 358 37.29 8.61 -11.34
C GLN A 358 37.77 7.24 -10.83
N GLN A 359 37.06 6.66 -9.85
CA GLN A 359 37.48 5.45 -9.15
C GLN A 359 36.65 4.22 -9.54
N TYR A 360 35.37 4.42 -9.85
CA TYR A 360 34.41 3.35 -10.05
C TYR A 360 33.62 3.51 -11.35
N GLN A 361 33.14 2.40 -11.88
CA GLN A 361 32.19 2.42 -12.98
C GLN A 361 30.83 2.99 -12.52
N MET A 362 30.32 3.97 -13.25
CA MET A 362 29.07 4.68 -12.95
C MET A 362 28.11 4.66 -14.14
N SER A 363 26.82 4.83 -13.85
CA SER A 363 25.76 5.13 -14.82
C SER A 363 24.91 6.28 -14.28
N GLY A 364 24.88 7.41 -14.99
CA GLY A 364 24.30 8.63 -14.42
C GLY A 364 25.01 9.03 -13.12
N ASN A 365 24.22 9.24 -12.06
CA ASN A 365 24.72 9.62 -10.73
C ASN A 365 24.73 8.45 -9.73
N VAL A 366 24.78 7.21 -10.22
CA VAL A 366 24.84 6.00 -9.39
C VAL A 366 26.02 5.11 -9.77
N ILE A 367 26.50 4.33 -8.80
CA ILE A 367 27.64 3.42 -8.99
C ILE A 367 27.14 2.04 -9.39
N THR A 368 27.68 1.52 -10.49
CA THR A 368 27.40 0.18 -11.02
C THR A 368 28.54 -0.80 -10.77
N ASP A 369 29.66 -0.31 -10.23
CA ASP A 369 30.85 -1.11 -9.94
C ASP A 369 30.65 -2.02 -8.71
N PRO A 370 30.74 -3.34 -8.85
CA PRO A 370 30.61 -4.27 -7.73
C PRO A 370 31.67 -4.06 -6.63
N ALA A 371 32.87 -3.56 -6.98
CA ALA A 371 33.95 -3.36 -6.01
C ALA A 371 33.59 -2.27 -4.98
N PHE A 372 32.94 -1.19 -5.42
CA PHE A 372 32.41 -0.16 -4.53
C PHE A 372 31.41 -0.76 -3.55
N TRP A 373 30.40 -1.48 -4.06
CA TRP A 373 29.35 -2.04 -3.22
C TRP A 373 29.89 -3.00 -2.17
N GLN A 374 30.83 -3.87 -2.55
CA GLN A 374 31.46 -4.77 -1.58
C GLN A 374 32.25 -4.03 -0.50
N ASP A 375 33.04 -3.02 -0.88
CA ASP A 375 33.84 -2.21 0.04
C ASP A 375 32.97 -1.41 1.01
N ARG A 376 31.94 -0.72 0.51
CA ARG A 376 31.02 0.08 1.34
C ARG A 376 30.19 -0.79 2.28
N MET A 377 29.61 -1.89 1.81
CA MET A 377 28.82 -2.79 2.68
C MET A 377 29.70 -3.44 3.76
N SER A 378 30.96 -3.78 3.46
CA SER A 378 31.90 -4.26 4.47
C SER A 378 32.25 -3.19 5.51
N TYR A 379 32.46 -1.94 5.08
CA TYR A 379 32.68 -0.81 5.99
C TYR A 379 31.50 -0.60 6.94
N LEU A 380 30.27 -0.57 6.41
CA LEU A 380 29.06 -0.39 7.21
C LEU A 380 28.89 -1.51 8.22
N LYS A 381 29.02 -2.77 7.79
CA LYS A 381 28.87 -3.89 8.71
C LYS A 381 29.90 -3.89 9.83
N SER A 382 31.16 -3.62 9.50
CA SER A 382 32.23 -3.51 10.52
C SER A 382 32.05 -2.32 11.47
N SER A 383 31.24 -1.32 11.07
CA SER A 383 30.89 -0.15 11.87
C SER A 383 29.63 -0.34 12.73
N GLY A 384 29.03 -1.55 12.75
CA GLY A 384 27.84 -1.85 13.54
C GLY A 384 26.53 -1.33 12.92
N VAL A 385 26.52 -1.12 11.61
CA VAL A 385 25.30 -0.86 10.84
C VAL A 385 24.62 -2.19 10.53
N ASP A 386 23.29 -2.22 10.63
CA ASP A 386 22.48 -3.40 10.25
C ASP A 386 21.60 -3.15 9.01
N MET A 387 21.32 -1.89 8.66
CA MET A 387 20.55 -1.54 7.48
C MET A 387 21.13 -0.33 6.75
N TYR A 388 21.18 -0.44 5.43
CA TYR A 388 21.50 0.64 4.50
C TYR A 388 20.22 1.13 3.82
N GLU A 389 20.01 2.44 3.77
CA GLU A 389 18.90 3.04 3.06
C GLU A 389 19.38 3.74 1.80
N GLN A 390 18.81 3.36 0.64
CA GLN A 390 19.03 4.06 -0.62
C GLN A 390 17.89 5.06 -0.87
N ASP A 391 18.22 6.34 -0.88
CA ASP A 391 17.28 7.44 -1.12
C ASP A 391 17.36 7.96 -2.57
N TRP A 392 16.45 8.88 -2.92
CA TRP A 392 16.36 9.60 -4.19
C TRP A 392 16.10 8.70 -5.41
N LEU A 393 15.53 7.51 -5.20
CA LEU A 393 15.30 6.50 -6.24
C LEU A 393 14.36 6.97 -7.35
N CYS A 394 13.49 7.96 -7.11
CA CYS A 394 12.61 8.53 -8.14
C CYS A 394 13.25 9.65 -8.96
N THR A 395 14.29 10.32 -8.46
CA THR A 395 14.81 11.58 -9.04
C THR A 395 16.30 11.49 -9.37
N HIS A 396 17.19 11.65 -8.39
CA HIS A 396 18.63 11.81 -8.66
C HIS A 396 19.39 10.48 -8.69
N ALA A 397 18.96 9.46 -7.95
CA ALA A 397 19.59 8.13 -7.95
C ALA A 397 19.09 7.28 -9.13
N GLN A 398 19.24 7.81 -10.35
CA GLN A 398 18.79 7.18 -11.58
C GLN A 398 19.99 6.80 -12.47
N PRO A 399 20.14 5.52 -12.83
CA PRO A 399 21.05 5.12 -13.90
C PRO A 399 20.48 5.49 -15.27
N ALA A 400 21.30 5.33 -16.32
CA ALA A 400 20.84 5.44 -17.69
C ALA A 400 19.68 4.46 -17.96
N PHE A 401 18.67 4.91 -18.72
CA PHE A 401 17.52 4.08 -19.07
C PHE A 401 17.88 3.08 -20.17
N ASN A 402 18.23 1.86 -19.76
CA ASN A 402 18.54 0.73 -20.64
C ASN A 402 18.24 -0.60 -19.93
N LEU A 403 18.55 -1.73 -20.58
CA LEU A 403 18.24 -3.07 -20.07
C LEU A 403 19.13 -3.55 -18.91
N THR A 404 20.24 -2.87 -18.60
CA THR A 404 21.32 -3.44 -17.76
C THR A 404 21.68 -2.60 -16.55
N ASP A 405 21.67 -1.28 -16.66
CA ASP A 405 22.35 -0.43 -15.68
C ASP A 405 21.59 -0.34 -14.36
N ARG A 406 20.24 -0.37 -14.39
CA ARG A 406 19.45 -0.42 -13.15
C ARG A 406 19.66 -1.73 -12.39
N ASP A 407 19.82 -2.84 -13.10
CA ASP A 407 20.12 -4.13 -12.50
C ASP A 407 21.55 -4.18 -11.95
N ALA A 408 22.51 -3.56 -12.64
CA ALA A 408 23.88 -3.41 -12.13
C ALA A 408 23.93 -2.55 -10.86
N PHE A 409 23.15 -1.46 -10.79
CA PHE A 409 23.05 -0.60 -9.61
C PHE A 409 22.32 -1.32 -8.46
N LEU A 410 21.02 -1.58 -8.60
CA LEU A 410 20.20 -2.12 -7.51
C LEU A 410 20.58 -3.56 -7.15
N GLY A 411 20.89 -4.39 -8.15
CA GLY A 411 21.31 -5.77 -7.95
C GLY A 411 22.73 -5.90 -7.40
N GLY A 412 23.67 -5.05 -7.85
CA GLY A 412 25.01 -4.99 -7.29
C GLY A 412 25.00 -4.58 -5.81
N MET A 413 24.24 -3.54 -5.49
CA MET A 413 23.99 -3.08 -4.12
C MET A 413 23.36 -4.18 -3.25
N ALA A 414 22.27 -4.79 -3.71
CA ALA A 414 21.58 -5.86 -2.98
C ALA A 414 22.44 -7.10 -2.77
N SER A 415 23.23 -7.51 -3.77
CA SER A 415 24.13 -8.65 -3.66
C SER A 415 25.22 -8.41 -2.62
N ALA A 416 25.81 -7.21 -2.61
CA ALA A 416 26.83 -6.86 -1.63
C ALA A 416 26.25 -6.75 -0.20
N ALA A 417 25.05 -6.18 -0.05
CA ALA A 417 24.37 -6.12 1.25
C ALA A 417 24.09 -7.53 1.79
N ALA A 418 23.52 -8.41 0.97
CA ALA A 418 23.28 -9.80 1.34
C ALA A 418 24.57 -10.53 1.76
N ALA A 419 25.67 -10.35 1.01
CA ALA A 419 26.96 -10.97 1.31
C ALA A 419 27.57 -10.50 2.64
N ASN A 420 27.20 -9.30 3.11
CA ASN A 420 27.68 -8.73 4.39
C ASN A 420 26.66 -8.85 5.53
N GLY A 421 25.48 -9.45 5.29
CA GLY A 421 24.42 -9.54 6.31
C GLY A 421 23.88 -8.16 6.71
N LEU A 422 23.64 -7.31 5.70
CA LEU A 422 22.96 -6.02 5.80
C LEU A 422 21.62 -6.09 5.09
N ASP A 423 20.64 -5.40 5.66
CA ASP A 423 19.37 -5.12 5.00
C ASP A 423 19.46 -3.85 4.16
N ILE A 424 18.50 -3.73 3.24
CA ILE A 424 18.26 -2.53 2.45
C ILE A 424 16.84 -2.02 2.68
N GLN A 425 16.74 -0.71 2.90
CA GLN A 425 15.51 0.06 2.77
C GLN A 425 15.55 0.88 1.47
N TYR A 426 14.46 0.87 0.72
CA TYR A 426 14.27 1.78 -0.42
C TYR A 426 13.50 3.02 0.01
N CYS A 427 14.03 4.20 -0.32
CA CYS A 427 13.40 5.49 -0.11
C CYS A 427 13.11 6.20 -1.43
N MET A 428 11.97 6.91 -1.46
CA MET A 428 11.37 7.51 -2.66
C MET A 428 11.27 6.55 -3.87
N PRO A 429 10.86 5.28 -3.71
CA PRO A 429 10.83 4.34 -4.83
C PRO A 429 9.80 4.74 -5.90
N LEU A 430 10.08 4.45 -7.16
CA LEU A 430 9.05 4.41 -8.21
C LEU A 430 8.30 3.06 -8.15
N PRO A 431 7.12 2.93 -8.80
CA PRO A 431 6.43 1.64 -8.87
C PRO A 431 7.33 0.50 -9.38
N LYS A 432 8.14 0.76 -10.40
CA LYS A 432 9.12 -0.20 -10.93
C LYS A 432 10.20 -0.61 -9.93
N ASP A 433 10.58 0.25 -8.98
CA ASP A 433 11.57 -0.10 -7.94
C ASP A 433 10.98 -1.06 -6.93
N ILE A 434 9.72 -0.82 -6.54
CA ILE A 434 8.97 -1.74 -5.68
C ILE A 434 8.84 -3.10 -6.37
N LEU A 435 8.49 -3.15 -7.66
CA LEU A 435 8.46 -4.40 -8.42
C LEU A 435 9.85 -5.05 -8.52
N GLN A 436 10.89 -4.28 -8.82
CA GLN A 436 12.25 -4.77 -8.96
C GLN A 436 12.83 -5.31 -7.65
N SER A 437 12.36 -4.83 -6.50
CA SER A 437 12.73 -5.35 -5.18
C SER A 437 12.41 -6.86 -5.02
N THR A 438 11.51 -7.41 -5.83
CA THR A 438 11.24 -8.85 -5.88
C THR A 438 12.45 -9.66 -6.32
N LEU A 439 13.48 -9.05 -6.90
CA LEU A 439 14.72 -9.75 -7.25
C LEU A 439 15.68 -9.87 -6.05
N TYR A 440 15.41 -9.16 -4.94
CA TYR A 440 16.41 -8.90 -3.91
C TYR A 440 15.90 -9.24 -2.50
N ASN A 441 16.41 -10.33 -1.91
CA ASN A 441 16.09 -10.69 -0.51
C ASN A 441 16.64 -9.69 0.51
N ALA A 442 17.73 -8.98 0.18
CA ALA A 442 18.30 -7.94 1.06
C ALA A 442 17.37 -6.73 1.20
N VAL A 443 16.47 -6.47 0.24
CA VAL A 443 15.49 -5.38 0.36
C VAL A 443 14.33 -5.86 1.20
N THR A 444 14.34 -5.51 2.49
CA THR A 444 13.37 -6.03 3.48
C THR A 444 12.20 -5.08 3.68
N ASN A 445 12.40 -3.78 3.45
CA ASN A 445 11.38 -2.76 3.67
C ASN A 445 11.57 -1.57 2.70
N SER A 446 10.54 -0.73 2.61
CA SER A 446 10.57 0.45 1.75
C SER A 446 9.62 1.52 2.28
N ARG A 447 10.00 2.79 2.09
CA ARG A 447 9.10 3.90 2.32
C ARG A 447 7.92 3.88 1.36
N VAL A 448 6.73 4.03 1.93
CA VAL A 448 5.45 4.05 1.20
C VAL A 448 4.69 5.36 1.38
N SER A 449 5.31 6.36 2.02
CA SER A 449 4.78 7.72 2.20
C SER A 449 5.91 8.73 2.27
N ASP A 450 5.55 9.99 2.00
CA ASP A 450 6.45 11.15 1.96
C ASP A 450 6.98 11.58 3.34
N ASP A 451 7.92 12.54 3.34
CA ASP A 451 8.72 12.90 4.51
C ASP A 451 7.85 13.37 5.67
N ARG A 452 8.22 12.95 6.89
CA ARG A 452 7.48 13.21 8.13
C ARG A 452 6.07 12.63 8.11
N PHE A 453 5.89 11.46 8.71
CA PHE A 453 4.59 10.80 8.73
C PHE A 453 3.56 11.57 9.56
N ASP A 454 2.51 12.06 8.91
CA ASP A 454 1.42 12.83 9.51
C ASP A 454 0.07 12.49 8.87
N ARG A 455 -0.98 13.20 9.28
CA ARG A 455 -2.37 12.90 8.90
C ARG A 455 -2.61 12.96 7.39
N SER A 456 -1.95 13.84 6.63
CA SER A 456 -2.22 13.97 5.18
C SER A 456 -1.70 12.75 4.41
N LYS A 457 -0.76 12.00 4.99
CA LYS A 457 -0.10 10.86 4.34
C LYS A 457 -0.78 9.52 4.58
N TRP A 458 -1.80 9.46 5.44
CA TRP A 458 -2.45 8.18 5.82
C TRP A 458 -3.00 7.41 4.61
N ASP A 459 -3.70 8.08 3.69
CA ASP A 459 -4.30 7.42 2.52
C ASP A 459 -3.22 6.82 1.61
N HIS A 460 -2.21 7.62 1.26
CA HIS A 460 -1.07 7.19 0.44
C HIS A 460 -0.34 6.02 1.10
N PHE A 461 0.01 6.16 2.38
CA PHE A 461 0.64 5.11 3.17
C PHE A 461 -0.14 3.79 3.09
N LEU A 462 -1.47 3.81 3.24
CA LEU A 462 -2.30 2.61 3.22
C LEU A 462 -2.35 1.95 1.83
N TYR A 463 -2.54 2.72 0.77
CA TYR A 463 -2.58 2.18 -0.59
C TYR A 463 -1.23 1.63 -1.06
N THR A 464 -0.14 2.35 -0.82
CA THR A 464 1.19 1.88 -1.23
C THR A 464 1.68 0.73 -0.32
N SER A 465 1.18 0.62 0.91
CA SER A 465 1.39 -0.57 1.76
C SER A 465 0.83 -1.86 1.11
N GLN A 466 -0.28 -1.78 0.39
CA GLN A 466 -0.84 -2.92 -0.36
C GLN A 466 0.12 -3.38 -1.45
N LEU A 467 0.69 -2.44 -2.20
CA LEU A 467 1.67 -2.74 -3.26
C LEU A 467 2.96 -3.34 -2.70
N ALA A 468 3.59 -2.68 -1.72
CA ALA A 468 4.85 -3.12 -1.13
C ALA A 468 4.71 -4.47 -0.41
N GLY A 469 3.66 -4.62 0.42
CA GLY A 469 3.38 -5.84 1.17
C GLY A 469 3.14 -7.05 0.26
N ALA A 470 2.47 -6.84 -0.89
CA ALA A 470 2.22 -7.92 -1.85
C ALA A 470 3.52 -8.49 -2.44
N VAL A 471 4.54 -7.65 -2.66
CA VAL A 471 5.81 -8.06 -3.29
C VAL A 471 6.90 -8.48 -2.30
N GLY A 472 6.54 -8.68 -1.03
CA GLY A 472 7.47 -9.19 -0.02
C GLY A 472 8.37 -8.10 0.59
N VAL A 473 7.89 -6.87 0.66
CA VAL A 473 8.58 -5.72 1.26
C VAL A 473 7.71 -5.13 2.36
N TRP A 474 8.26 -4.97 3.57
CA TRP A 474 7.54 -4.37 4.68
C TRP A 474 7.37 -2.86 4.47
N PRO A 475 6.16 -2.30 4.59
CA PRO A 475 5.94 -0.86 4.44
C PRO A 475 6.53 -0.07 5.61
N TRP A 476 7.20 1.04 5.32
CA TRP A 476 7.61 2.01 6.33
C TRP A 476 7.01 3.39 6.04
N ALA A 477 6.49 4.04 7.08
CA ALA A 477 5.74 5.29 6.94
C ALA A 477 6.61 6.55 6.93
N ASP A 478 7.87 6.44 7.34
CA ASP A 478 8.74 7.54 7.79
C ASP A 478 8.50 7.99 9.25
N VAL A 479 9.42 8.82 9.75
CA VAL A 479 9.48 9.31 11.14
C VAL A 479 8.22 10.07 11.57
N ALA A 480 7.76 9.81 12.79
CA ALA A 480 6.71 10.57 13.48
C ALA A 480 7.16 11.01 14.88
N MET A 481 6.34 11.78 15.59
CA MET A 481 6.58 12.08 17.00
C MET A 481 5.84 11.08 17.88
N SER A 482 6.46 10.64 18.98
CA SER A 482 5.87 9.66 19.91
C SER A 482 4.56 10.14 20.55
N THR A 483 4.33 11.45 20.61
CA THR A 483 3.09 12.06 21.10
C THR A 483 1.91 11.88 20.12
N GLU A 484 2.17 11.59 18.85
CA GLU A 484 1.18 11.41 17.80
C GLU A 484 0.65 9.98 17.78
N THR A 485 -0.22 9.69 18.74
CA THR A 485 -0.75 8.34 19.02
C THR A 485 -1.26 7.60 17.77
N GLN A 486 -1.99 8.27 16.86
CA GLN A 486 -2.53 7.63 15.66
C GLN A 486 -1.47 7.35 14.59
N ASN A 487 -0.49 8.25 14.41
CA ASN A 487 0.63 8.01 13.49
C ASN A 487 1.44 6.82 13.97
N LEU A 488 1.71 6.76 15.28
CA LEU A 488 2.43 5.66 15.90
C LEU A 488 1.65 4.33 15.82
N LEU A 489 0.32 4.38 15.99
CA LEU A 489 -0.57 3.23 15.79
C LEU A 489 -0.48 2.71 14.35
N LEU A 490 -0.61 3.58 13.34
CA LEU A 490 -0.53 3.21 11.92
C LEU A 490 0.85 2.64 11.55
N GLN A 491 1.94 3.23 12.04
CA GLN A 491 3.27 2.66 11.88
C GLN A 491 3.34 1.24 12.45
N ASN A 492 2.77 0.99 13.64
CA ASN A 492 2.77 -0.34 14.24
C ASN A 492 1.90 -1.35 13.44
N LEU A 493 0.75 -0.90 12.94
CA LEU A 493 -0.16 -1.71 12.12
C LEU A 493 0.41 -2.01 10.72
N SER A 494 1.46 -1.32 10.29
CA SER A 494 2.19 -1.59 9.03
C SER A 494 2.90 -2.94 9.02
N ALA A 495 3.13 -3.52 10.21
CA ALA A 495 4.03 -4.66 10.44
C ALA A 495 5.51 -4.45 10.02
N GLY A 496 5.85 -3.29 9.45
CA GLY A 496 7.20 -2.87 9.12
C GLY A 496 7.93 -2.17 10.27
N PRO A 497 8.98 -1.38 9.97
CA PRO A 497 9.71 -0.61 10.96
C PRO A 497 8.80 0.41 11.68
N VAL A 498 9.14 0.72 12.94
CA VAL A 498 8.51 1.81 13.70
C VAL A 498 9.60 2.72 14.23
N GLY A 499 9.43 4.03 14.03
CA GLY A 499 10.48 5.02 14.26
C GLY A 499 9.93 6.38 14.65
N VAL A 500 10.56 6.99 15.66
CA VAL A 500 10.22 8.35 16.12
C VAL A 500 11.44 9.27 16.20
N GLY A 501 11.20 10.58 16.18
CA GLY A 501 12.24 11.61 16.11
C GLY A 501 12.08 12.75 17.12
N ASP A 502 11.59 12.45 18.33
CA ASP A 502 11.31 13.42 19.39
C ASP A 502 12.57 14.13 19.92
N ALA A 503 12.41 15.33 20.47
CA ALA A 503 13.47 15.99 21.23
C ALA A 503 13.77 15.22 22.52
N VAL A 504 15.00 15.35 23.04
CA VAL A 504 15.32 14.91 24.41
C VAL A 504 14.37 15.58 25.38
N GLY A 505 13.63 14.80 26.17
CA GLY A 505 12.65 15.32 27.12
C GLY A 505 11.20 15.15 26.69
N ASP A 506 10.92 15.16 25.38
CA ASP A 506 9.57 15.31 24.83
C ASP A 506 8.92 13.97 24.45
N GLU A 507 9.63 12.85 24.55
CA GLU A 507 9.10 11.55 24.18
C GLU A 507 7.98 11.06 25.11
N ASN A 508 6.92 10.52 24.51
CA ASN A 508 5.79 9.92 25.19
C ASN A 508 6.04 8.42 25.40
N VAL A 509 6.66 8.11 26.53
CA VAL A 509 7.04 6.74 26.94
C VAL A 509 5.84 5.79 26.95
N ASP A 510 4.66 6.25 27.37
CA ASP A 510 3.45 5.42 27.41
C ASP A 510 3.02 4.99 26.00
N ASN A 511 3.10 5.88 25.02
CA ASN A 511 2.83 5.56 23.62
C ASN A 511 3.87 4.61 23.04
N LEU A 512 5.16 4.79 23.36
CA LEU A 512 6.20 3.86 22.93
C LEU A 512 5.98 2.44 23.49
N HIS A 513 5.53 2.32 24.74
CA HIS A 513 5.15 1.04 25.34
C HIS A 513 3.86 0.44 24.78
N LYS A 514 3.01 1.19 24.07
CA LYS A 514 1.88 0.62 23.31
C LYS A 514 2.32 -0.10 22.04
N VAL A 515 3.50 0.23 21.53
CA VAL A 515 4.11 -0.38 20.34
C VAL A 515 5.03 -1.52 20.71
N ALA A 516 5.94 -1.29 21.66
CA ALA A 516 7.07 -2.17 21.93
C ALA A 516 7.09 -2.69 23.37
N GLU A 517 7.66 -3.88 23.56
CA GLU A 517 8.02 -4.46 24.86
C GLU A 517 9.22 -3.70 25.47
N ALA A 518 9.53 -3.95 26.75
CA ALA A 518 10.54 -3.17 27.48
C ALA A 518 11.94 -3.21 26.84
N ASP A 519 12.26 -4.26 26.08
CA ASP A 519 13.54 -4.45 25.39
C ASP A 519 13.57 -3.90 23.94
N GLY A 520 12.55 -3.13 23.53
CA GLY A 520 12.44 -2.63 22.17
C GLY A 520 11.64 -3.51 21.21
N THR A 521 11.31 -4.76 21.56
CA THR A 521 10.60 -5.66 20.64
C THR A 521 9.24 -5.09 20.24
N ILE A 522 9.03 -4.82 18.96
CA ILE A 522 7.75 -4.32 18.46
C ILE A 522 6.74 -5.46 18.46
N VAL A 523 5.54 -5.24 18.99
CA VAL A 523 4.42 -6.19 18.92
C VAL A 523 3.55 -5.83 17.73
N LYS A 524 3.53 -6.70 16.71
CA LYS A 524 3.06 -6.39 15.35
C LYS A 524 1.99 -7.34 14.85
N PRO A 525 1.18 -6.94 13.84
CA PRO A 525 0.30 -7.86 13.15
C PRO A 525 1.11 -8.74 12.18
N ASP A 526 0.46 -9.76 11.63
CA ASP A 526 1.13 -10.72 10.72
C ASP A 526 1.22 -10.18 9.28
N THR A 527 0.40 -9.19 8.95
CA THR A 527 0.31 -8.55 7.63
C THR A 527 0.30 -7.03 7.77
N PRO A 528 0.69 -6.27 6.73
CA PRO A 528 0.52 -4.82 6.76
C PRO A 528 -0.95 -4.42 6.78
N ILE A 529 -1.24 -3.26 7.38
CA ILE A 529 -2.54 -2.62 7.28
C ILE A 529 -2.75 -2.02 5.89
N VAL A 530 -3.90 -2.35 5.30
CA VAL A 530 -4.26 -1.99 3.92
C VAL A 530 -5.76 -1.67 3.83
N PRO A 531 -6.21 -0.85 2.87
CA PRO A 531 -7.63 -0.58 2.68
C PRO A 531 -8.40 -1.87 2.37
N ASP A 532 -9.60 -1.99 2.91
CA ASP A 532 -10.47 -3.13 2.58
C ASP A 532 -11.04 -3.01 1.15
N SER A 533 -11.57 -4.11 0.62
CA SER A 533 -12.13 -4.11 -0.74
C SER A 533 -13.32 -3.14 -0.90
N ALA A 534 -14.09 -2.91 0.17
CA ALA A 534 -15.20 -1.96 0.13
C ALA A 534 -14.70 -0.51 -0.02
N THR A 535 -13.58 -0.17 0.61
CA THR A 535 -12.94 1.15 0.47
C THR A 535 -12.40 1.35 -0.94
N TYR A 536 -11.74 0.34 -1.52
CA TYR A 536 -11.34 0.37 -2.94
C TYR A 536 -12.52 0.68 -3.89
N VAL A 537 -13.65 -0.02 -3.72
CA VAL A 537 -14.84 0.18 -4.55
C VAL A 537 -15.45 1.58 -4.35
N ARG A 538 -15.55 2.05 -3.09
CA ARG A 538 -16.06 3.40 -2.80
C ARG A 538 -15.16 4.46 -3.41
N ASP A 539 -13.85 4.34 -3.27
CA ASP A 539 -12.89 5.35 -3.74
C ASP A 539 -12.90 5.43 -5.26
N ALA A 540 -12.87 4.30 -5.96
CA ALA A 540 -12.99 4.26 -7.42
C ALA A 540 -14.34 4.79 -7.93
N SER A 541 -15.41 4.64 -7.13
CA SER A 541 -16.74 5.20 -7.45
C SER A 541 -16.86 6.69 -7.15
N GLY A 542 -15.90 7.31 -6.48
CA GLY A 542 -15.99 8.70 -6.02
C GLY A 542 -16.85 8.89 -4.76
N GLU A 543 -16.95 7.85 -3.93
CA GLU A 543 -17.69 7.78 -2.65
C GLU A 543 -16.78 7.52 -1.43
N GLY A 544 -15.48 7.81 -1.53
CA GLY A 544 -14.44 7.63 -0.50
C GLY A 544 -14.48 8.57 0.72
N ASN A 545 -15.64 8.97 1.23
CA ASN A 545 -15.72 9.83 2.42
C ASN A 545 -15.12 9.20 3.69
N ALA A 546 -15.05 7.86 3.75
CA ALA A 546 -14.46 7.09 4.84
C ALA A 546 -13.34 6.17 4.33
N MET A 547 -12.21 6.16 5.02
CA MET A 547 -11.20 5.10 4.91
C MET A 547 -11.53 4.00 5.91
N VAL A 548 -11.47 2.74 5.47
CA VAL A 548 -11.46 1.56 6.35
C VAL A 548 -10.28 0.70 5.94
N ALA A 549 -9.31 0.57 6.84
CA ALA A 549 -8.13 -0.25 6.63
C ALA A 549 -8.03 -1.34 7.69
N THR A 550 -7.50 -2.48 7.27
CA THR A 550 -7.54 -3.72 8.05
C THR A 550 -6.22 -4.46 8.04
N THR A 551 -5.92 -5.13 9.14
CA THR A 551 -4.85 -6.12 9.27
C THR A 551 -5.24 -7.17 10.32
N GLY A 552 -4.41 -8.18 10.58
CA GLY A 552 -4.71 -9.20 11.58
C GLY A 552 -3.51 -9.95 12.13
N SER A 553 -3.78 -10.70 13.20
CA SER A 553 -2.87 -11.70 13.78
C SER A 553 -3.56 -13.06 13.80
N ARG A 554 -2.84 -14.12 13.48
CA ARG A 554 -3.33 -15.49 13.38
C ARG A 554 -2.63 -16.40 14.38
N HIS A 555 -3.42 -17.19 15.08
CA HIS A 555 -3.01 -18.19 16.05
C HIS A 555 -3.65 -19.52 15.68
N GLY A 556 -3.00 -20.28 14.79
CA GLY A 556 -3.55 -21.53 14.26
C GLY A 556 -4.88 -21.30 13.51
N THR A 557 -5.98 -21.74 14.12
CA THR A 557 -7.35 -21.58 13.58
C THR A 557 -8.06 -20.33 14.10
N MET A 558 -7.52 -19.64 15.10
CA MET A 558 -8.07 -18.39 15.60
C MET A 558 -7.40 -17.21 14.89
N SER A 559 -8.19 -16.20 14.55
CA SER A 559 -7.71 -14.95 13.95
C SER A 559 -8.22 -13.78 14.76
N ALA A 560 -7.44 -12.71 14.81
CA ALA A 560 -7.85 -11.41 15.32
C ALA A 560 -7.68 -10.38 14.20
N GLY A 561 -8.69 -9.56 13.99
CA GLY A 561 -8.66 -8.42 13.09
C GLY A 561 -8.41 -7.12 13.83
N TYR A 562 -7.73 -6.21 13.18
CA TYR A 562 -7.51 -4.84 13.61
C TYR A 562 -8.01 -3.91 12.53
N VAL A 563 -8.89 -2.97 12.89
CA VAL A 563 -9.52 -2.04 11.95
C VAL A 563 -9.16 -0.62 12.36
N PHE A 564 -8.57 0.13 11.44
CA PHE A 564 -8.41 1.57 11.59
C PHE A 564 -9.27 2.27 10.55
N ALA A 565 -10.14 3.18 10.99
CA ALA A 565 -11.09 3.85 10.11
C ALA A 565 -11.20 5.33 10.46
N TYR A 566 -11.31 6.18 9.44
CA TYR A 566 -11.38 7.62 9.64
C TYR A 566 -12.18 8.31 8.54
N GLN A 567 -12.75 9.45 8.89
CA GLN A 567 -13.37 10.37 7.95
C GLN A 567 -12.27 11.12 7.19
N ARG A 568 -12.48 11.28 5.88
CA ARG A 568 -11.61 12.04 4.99
C ARG A 568 -12.27 13.38 4.71
N PRO A 569 -11.92 14.44 5.46
CA PRO A 569 -12.59 15.74 5.36
C PRO A 569 -12.41 16.42 4.01
N ASN A 570 -11.35 16.03 3.29
CA ASN A 570 -11.04 16.50 1.94
C ASN A 570 -11.66 15.64 0.84
N PHE A 571 -12.31 14.52 1.20
CA PHE A 571 -13.01 13.71 0.22
C PHE A 571 -14.28 14.44 -0.21
N THR A 572 -14.25 14.90 -1.45
CA THR A 572 -15.38 15.59 -2.06
C THR A 572 -16.30 14.52 -2.64
N PRO A 573 -17.59 14.48 -2.29
CA PRO A 573 -18.55 13.68 -3.03
C PRO A 573 -18.38 14.00 -4.52
N LYS A 574 -18.19 12.99 -5.38
CA LYS A 574 -18.05 13.21 -6.82
C LYS A 574 -19.18 14.14 -7.29
N PRO A 575 -18.88 15.35 -7.80
CA PRO A 575 -19.92 16.26 -8.22
C PRO A 575 -20.70 15.67 -9.40
N ASP A 576 -21.98 16.02 -9.55
CA ASP A 576 -22.77 15.61 -10.73
C ASP A 576 -22.06 16.00 -12.03
N HIS A 577 -21.41 17.17 -12.03
CA HIS A 577 -20.59 17.67 -13.13
C HIS A 577 -19.31 18.37 -12.63
N ILE A 578 -18.17 18.07 -13.26
CA ILE A 578 -16.87 18.71 -13.01
C ILE A 578 -16.54 19.65 -14.18
N TYR A 579 -16.07 20.86 -13.85
CA TYR A 579 -15.55 21.84 -14.78
C TYR A 579 -14.10 22.17 -14.39
N GLN A 580 -13.13 21.72 -15.17
CA GLN A 580 -11.70 21.91 -14.89
C GLN A 580 -11.32 23.39 -14.88
N ALA A 581 -10.41 23.80 -14.00
CA ALA A 581 -9.97 25.19 -13.89
C ALA A 581 -9.04 25.57 -15.04
N GLU A 582 -8.21 24.64 -15.51
CA GLU A 582 -7.32 24.83 -16.65
C GLU A 582 -8.06 24.99 -17.99
N ASP A 583 -9.30 24.51 -18.07
CA ASP A 583 -10.19 24.67 -19.23
C ASP A 583 -11.07 25.94 -19.14
N ALA A 584 -10.99 26.66 -18.01
CA ALA A 584 -11.83 27.82 -17.73
C ALA A 584 -11.30 29.11 -18.38
N THR A 585 -12.10 30.18 -18.34
CA THR A 585 -11.59 31.51 -18.71
C THR A 585 -10.77 32.08 -17.55
N LEU A 586 -9.47 32.22 -17.75
CA LEU A 586 -8.52 32.77 -16.79
C LEU A 586 -8.16 34.22 -17.12
N ALA A 587 -8.08 35.07 -16.11
CA ALA A 587 -7.45 36.38 -16.22
C ALA A 587 -6.58 36.64 -14.98
N GLY A 588 -5.27 36.54 -15.14
CA GLY A 588 -4.30 36.60 -14.04
C GLY A 588 -3.70 35.24 -13.70
N PRO A 589 -4.51 34.24 -13.26
CA PRO A 589 -3.99 32.91 -12.95
C PRO A 589 -3.31 32.25 -14.15
N ILE A 590 -2.30 31.42 -13.88
CA ILE A 590 -1.65 30.56 -14.88
C ILE A 590 -2.07 29.11 -14.66
N VAL A 591 -2.00 28.31 -15.72
CA VAL A 591 -2.16 26.86 -15.59
C VAL A 591 -0.82 26.25 -15.18
N ALA A 592 -0.81 25.50 -14.09
CA ALA A 592 0.34 24.76 -13.59
C ALA A 592 -0.03 23.29 -13.32
N SER A 593 0.96 22.42 -13.13
CA SER A 593 0.76 20.96 -12.98
C SER A 593 1.84 20.30 -12.12
N ASP A 594 2.56 21.09 -11.33
CA ASP A 594 3.72 20.68 -10.53
C ASP A 594 3.34 20.22 -9.11
N ASN A 595 2.22 20.71 -8.57
CA ASN A 595 1.67 20.19 -7.31
C ASN A 595 0.83 18.92 -7.54
N LEU A 596 1.17 17.82 -6.89
CA LEU A 596 0.52 16.53 -7.11
C LEU A 596 -0.92 16.52 -6.61
N GLY A 597 -1.72 15.59 -7.14
CA GLY A 597 -3.10 15.35 -6.68
C GLY A 597 -4.16 16.24 -7.31
N HIS A 598 -3.83 17.10 -8.28
CA HIS A 598 -4.83 17.75 -9.14
C HIS A 598 -5.48 16.73 -10.10
N THR A 599 -6.63 17.07 -10.65
CA THR A 599 -7.29 16.30 -11.71
C THR A 599 -7.03 16.94 -13.08
N GLY A 600 -7.47 16.30 -14.15
CA GLY A 600 -7.26 16.86 -15.50
C GLY A 600 -5.78 16.97 -15.88
N THR A 601 -5.42 18.07 -16.54
CA THR A 601 -4.06 18.34 -17.03
C THR A 601 -3.32 19.40 -16.22
N GLY A 602 -4.01 20.09 -15.30
CA GLY A 602 -3.39 21.10 -14.45
C GLY A 602 -4.36 21.67 -13.41
N TYR A 603 -4.04 22.86 -12.92
CA TYR A 603 -4.86 23.67 -12.03
C TYR A 603 -4.59 25.16 -12.28
N ALA A 604 -5.49 26.04 -11.85
CA ALA A 604 -5.31 27.48 -11.91
C ALA A 604 -4.54 28.00 -10.67
N ASP A 605 -3.37 28.57 -10.88
CA ASP A 605 -2.52 29.22 -9.87
C ASP A 605 -2.66 30.75 -9.94
N TYR A 606 -3.28 31.35 -8.93
CA TYR A 606 -3.51 32.80 -8.84
C TYR A 606 -2.20 33.55 -8.55
N GLN A 607 -1.90 34.55 -9.38
CA GLN A 607 -0.60 35.25 -9.39
C GLN A 607 -0.61 36.57 -8.62
N HIS A 608 -1.76 37.24 -8.51
CA HIS A 608 -1.88 38.56 -7.86
C HIS A 608 -2.84 38.57 -6.68
N ASP A 609 -2.56 39.47 -5.74
CA ASP A 609 -3.34 39.58 -4.52
C ASP A 609 -4.83 39.88 -4.77
N SER A 610 -5.17 40.57 -5.86
CA SER A 610 -6.53 40.96 -6.22
C SER A 610 -6.73 41.02 -7.73
N GLY A 611 -7.97 40.81 -8.17
CA GLY A 611 -8.39 41.02 -9.56
C GLY A 611 -8.22 39.80 -10.46
N ASP A 612 -7.32 38.88 -10.09
CA ASP A 612 -7.19 37.57 -10.72
C ASP A 612 -8.51 36.79 -10.62
N TYR A 613 -8.96 36.15 -11.70
CA TYR A 613 -10.15 35.31 -11.67
C TYR A 613 -10.08 34.07 -12.55
N VAL A 614 -10.82 33.05 -12.11
CA VAL A 614 -11.22 31.87 -12.88
C VAL A 614 -12.72 31.95 -13.12
N GLN A 615 -13.16 31.75 -14.37
CA GLN A 615 -14.58 31.78 -14.74
C GLN A 615 -14.98 30.56 -15.55
N TRP A 616 -16.00 29.84 -15.06
CA TRP A 616 -16.61 28.68 -15.70
C TRP A 616 -17.97 29.02 -16.30
N ASN A 617 -18.31 28.32 -17.39
CA ASN A 617 -19.67 28.28 -17.95
C ASN A 617 -20.32 26.95 -17.51
N VAL A 618 -21.26 27.01 -16.57
CA VAL A 618 -21.92 25.83 -16.01
C VAL A 618 -23.31 25.67 -16.62
N THR A 619 -23.72 24.43 -16.91
CA THR A 619 -25.09 24.12 -17.35
C THR A 619 -25.78 23.26 -16.32
N VAL A 620 -27.00 23.61 -15.93
CA VAL A 620 -27.81 22.81 -15.02
C VAL A 620 -29.18 22.45 -15.62
N PRO A 621 -29.67 21.20 -15.42
CA PRO A 621 -30.83 20.68 -16.13
C PRO A 621 -32.18 21.20 -15.60
N THR A 622 -32.25 21.56 -14.32
CA THR A 622 -33.49 21.96 -13.64
C THR A 622 -33.26 23.14 -12.71
N THR A 623 -34.24 24.04 -12.58
CA THR A 623 -34.19 25.11 -11.57
C THR A 623 -34.21 24.50 -10.17
N GLY A 624 -33.29 24.92 -9.30
CA GLY A 624 -33.24 24.41 -7.93
C GLY A 624 -32.03 24.91 -7.15
N THR A 625 -31.87 24.38 -5.94
CA THR A 625 -30.67 24.55 -5.13
C THR A 625 -29.56 23.66 -5.68
N TYR A 626 -28.36 24.21 -5.79
CA TYR A 626 -27.14 23.52 -6.16
C TYR A 626 -26.03 23.86 -5.17
N THR A 627 -25.04 22.98 -5.04
CA THR A 627 -23.80 23.27 -4.34
C THR A 627 -22.66 23.35 -5.34
N LEU A 628 -21.96 24.49 -5.35
CA LEU A 628 -20.71 24.71 -6.03
C LEU A 628 -19.57 24.20 -5.14
N LEU A 629 -18.79 23.24 -5.61
CA LEU A 629 -17.72 22.57 -4.89
C LEU A 629 -16.38 23.01 -5.50
N PHE A 630 -15.73 23.99 -4.90
CA PHE A 630 -14.43 24.47 -5.36
C PHE A 630 -13.32 23.58 -4.80
N ARG A 631 -12.69 22.75 -5.64
CA ARG A 631 -11.53 21.95 -5.21
C ARG A 631 -10.28 22.80 -5.29
N TYR A 632 -9.56 22.87 -4.17
CA TYR A 632 -8.50 23.85 -4.00
C TYR A 632 -7.35 23.32 -3.13
N ALA A 633 -6.15 23.85 -3.34
CA ALA A 633 -5.02 23.70 -2.43
C ALA A 633 -4.55 25.08 -1.96
N ASN A 634 -4.30 25.21 -0.66
CA ASN A 634 -3.75 26.42 -0.05
C ASN A 634 -2.61 26.03 0.90
N GLY A 635 -1.41 25.87 0.34
CA GLY A 635 -0.19 25.62 1.11
C GLY A 635 0.38 26.88 1.79
N GLY A 636 -0.35 28.00 1.78
CA GLY A 636 0.00 29.19 2.55
C GLY A 636 -0.25 29.03 4.04
N THR A 637 0.19 30.02 4.82
CA THR A 637 0.01 30.06 6.29
C THR A 637 -1.30 30.72 6.74
N THR A 638 -2.07 31.29 5.81
CA THR A 638 -3.32 32.02 6.07
C THR A 638 -4.42 31.64 5.08
N THR A 639 -5.66 31.94 5.44
CA THR A 639 -6.84 31.74 4.59
C THR A 639 -6.84 32.71 3.40
N ARG A 640 -7.20 32.24 2.19
CA ARG A 640 -7.23 33.04 0.94
C ARG A 640 -8.66 33.15 0.36
N PRO A 641 -9.50 34.09 0.80
CA PRO A 641 -10.88 34.19 0.32
C PRO A 641 -10.97 34.63 -1.14
N LEU A 642 -11.98 34.11 -1.87
CA LEU A 642 -12.34 34.56 -3.22
C LEU A 642 -13.77 35.13 -3.23
N ALA A 643 -14.02 36.19 -4.00
CA ALA A 643 -15.37 36.63 -4.33
C ALA A 643 -15.94 35.77 -5.47
N VAL A 644 -16.94 34.95 -5.15
CA VAL A 644 -17.66 34.09 -6.08
C VAL A 644 -18.95 34.76 -6.54
N SER A 645 -19.05 35.08 -7.83
CA SER A 645 -20.22 35.73 -8.45
C SER A 645 -20.92 34.82 -9.45
N LEU A 646 -22.24 35.00 -9.59
CA LEU A 646 -23.09 34.26 -10.52
C LEU A 646 -23.70 35.21 -11.55
N ASP A 647 -23.52 34.93 -12.83
CA ASP A 647 -24.03 35.75 -13.94
C ASP A 647 -23.65 37.23 -13.84
N GLY A 648 -22.46 37.50 -13.30
CA GLY A 648 -21.94 38.84 -13.03
C GLY A 648 -22.64 39.59 -11.91
N THR A 649 -23.52 38.94 -11.13
CA THR A 649 -24.31 39.55 -10.06
C THR A 649 -24.13 38.84 -8.72
N GLY A 650 -24.13 39.63 -7.64
CA GLY A 650 -23.92 39.15 -6.27
C GLY A 650 -22.53 38.54 -6.04
N SER A 651 -22.07 38.50 -4.78
CA SER A 651 -20.86 37.75 -4.44
C SER A 651 -20.98 37.06 -3.10
N ALA A 652 -20.73 35.75 -3.07
CA ALA A 652 -20.34 35.06 -1.85
C ALA A 652 -18.82 35.21 -1.66
N THR A 653 -18.34 35.21 -0.42
CA THR A 653 -16.90 35.28 -0.13
C THR A 653 -16.46 34.05 0.68
N PRO A 654 -16.48 32.85 0.08
CA PRO A 654 -16.01 31.64 0.75
C PRO A 654 -14.56 31.79 1.23
N ALA A 655 -14.31 31.25 2.42
CA ALA A 655 -12.99 31.21 3.02
C ALA A 655 -12.26 29.93 2.60
N PHE A 656 -11.18 30.06 1.84
CA PHE A 656 -10.32 28.93 1.50
C PHE A 656 -9.20 28.81 2.54
N ALA A 657 -9.44 28.03 3.59
CA ALA A 657 -8.50 27.80 4.68
C ALA A 657 -7.22 27.10 4.19
N THR A 658 -6.12 27.18 4.96
CA THR A 658 -4.91 26.41 4.64
C THR A 658 -5.22 24.91 4.58
N THR A 659 -4.70 24.22 3.58
CA THR A 659 -4.88 22.77 3.40
C THR A 659 -3.72 21.96 3.98
N GLY A 660 -2.69 22.63 4.51
CA GLY A 660 -1.48 22.00 5.02
C GLY A 660 -0.31 22.05 4.04
N GLY A 661 -0.60 21.97 2.73
CA GLY A 661 0.41 21.97 1.67
C GLY A 661 -0.20 22.20 0.29
N TRP A 662 0.65 22.51 -0.71
CA TRP A 662 0.19 22.78 -2.08
C TRP A 662 -0.24 21.55 -2.87
N SER A 663 0.19 20.36 -2.43
CA SER A 663 -0.29 19.07 -2.93
C SER A 663 -1.43 18.50 -2.08
N ASP A 664 -1.85 19.20 -1.02
CA ASP A 664 -3.00 18.84 -0.19
C ASP A 664 -4.23 19.58 -0.69
N TRP A 665 -5.15 18.85 -1.30
CA TRP A 665 -6.37 19.42 -1.87
C TRP A 665 -7.55 19.23 -0.92
N SER A 666 -8.43 20.23 -0.85
CA SER A 666 -9.70 20.21 -0.11
C SER A 666 -10.81 20.78 -0.98
N VAL A 667 -12.04 20.81 -0.47
CA VAL A 667 -13.17 21.44 -1.15
C VAL A 667 -13.88 22.44 -0.28
N GLN A 668 -14.13 23.61 -0.88
CA GLN A 668 -14.93 24.66 -0.29
C GLN A 668 -16.34 24.68 -0.94
N PRO A 669 -17.39 24.24 -0.24
CA PRO A 669 -18.76 24.28 -0.76
C PRO A 669 -19.34 25.70 -0.71
N VAL A 670 -20.15 26.04 -1.71
CA VAL A 670 -20.98 27.25 -1.77
C VAL A 670 -22.37 26.88 -2.27
N VAL A 671 -23.39 26.99 -1.42
CA VAL A 671 -24.77 26.68 -1.78
C VAL A 671 -25.38 27.88 -2.51
N ILE A 672 -25.95 27.65 -3.69
CA ILE A 672 -26.56 28.67 -4.54
C ILE A 672 -27.86 28.15 -5.17
N THR A 673 -28.71 29.06 -5.65
CA THR A 673 -29.88 28.70 -6.45
C THR A 673 -29.61 29.04 -7.91
N LEU A 674 -29.81 28.07 -8.80
CA LEU A 674 -29.63 28.22 -10.24
C LEU A 674 -30.97 27.95 -10.94
N SER A 675 -31.25 28.71 -11.99
CA SER A 675 -32.33 28.37 -12.93
C SER A 675 -31.88 27.25 -13.88
N ALA A 676 -32.81 26.56 -14.53
CA ALA A 676 -32.44 25.66 -15.63
C ALA A 676 -31.77 26.45 -16.77
N GLY A 677 -30.60 26.00 -17.25
CA GLY A 677 -29.87 26.65 -18.32
C GLY A 677 -28.38 26.85 -18.04
N GLN A 678 -27.75 27.72 -18.84
CA GLN A 678 -26.35 28.11 -18.71
C GLN A 678 -26.19 29.28 -17.74
N HIS A 679 -25.14 29.22 -16.94
CA HIS A 679 -24.74 30.24 -15.99
C HIS A 679 -23.23 30.46 -16.03
N THR A 680 -22.79 31.66 -15.66
CA THR A 680 -21.37 31.96 -15.43
C THR A 680 -21.07 31.98 -13.94
N VAL A 681 -20.06 31.23 -13.52
CA VAL A 681 -19.55 31.26 -12.14
C VAL A 681 -18.13 31.80 -12.20
N ARG A 682 -17.86 32.90 -11.48
CA ARG A 682 -16.53 33.52 -11.45
C ARG A 682 -16.02 33.62 -10.01
N ALA A 683 -14.81 33.13 -9.75
CA ALA A 683 -14.12 33.25 -8.47
C ALA A 683 -12.93 34.22 -8.59
N THR A 684 -13.02 35.37 -7.92
CA THR A 684 -12.08 36.50 -8.05
C THR A 684 -11.27 36.69 -6.77
N ALA A 685 -9.95 36.88 -6.85
CA ALA A 685 -9.11 37.21 -5.70
C ALA A 685 -9.41 38.62 -5.14
N THR A 686 -9.46 38.74 -3.81
CA THR A 686 -9.92 39.96 -3.11
C THR A 686 -8.93 40.57 -2.12
N GLY A 687 -7.64 40.22 -2.18
CA GLY A 687 -6.59 40.87 -1.37
C GLY A 687 -5.54 39.93 -0.76
N SER A 688 -5.55 38.64 -1.08
CA SER A 688 -4.63 37.64 -0.48
C SER A 688 -4.18 36.58 -1.48
N SER A 689 -4.22 36.92 -2.77
CA SER A 689 -4.20 35.98 -3.89
C SER A 689 -5.35 34.97 -3.78
N GLY A 690 -5.40 34.00 -4.69
CA GLY A 690 -6.27 32.83 -4.58
C GLY A 690 -5.52 31.59 -4.10
N PRO A 691 -6.23 30.55 -3.64
CA PRO A 691 -5.68 29.20 -3.60
C PRO A 691 -5.42 28.68 -5.04
N ASN A 692 -4.68 27.59 -5.17
CA ASN A 692 -4.66 26.83 -6.42
C ASN A 692 -6.05 26.18 -6.58
N ILE A 693 -6.73 26.41 -7.70
CA ILE A 693 -8.04 25.80 -7.97
C ILE A 693 -7.86 24.70 -9.01
N ASP A 694 -8.24 23.47 -8.65
CA ASP A 694 -8.24 22.31 -9.56
C ASP A 694 -9.50 22.32 -10.42
N TYR A 695 -10.69 22.32 -9.81
CA TYR A 695 -11.94 22.35 -10.55
C TYR A 695 -13.09 23.04 -9.79
N LEU A 696 -14.15 23.37 -10.55
CA LEU A 696 -15.48 23.65 -10.02
C LEU A 696 -16.40 22.44 -10.23
N GLY A 697 -16.86 21.85 -9.13
CA GLY A 697 -17.90 20.82 -9.11
C GLY A 697 -19.28 21.44 -8.96
N VAL A 698 -20.28 20.90 -9.63
CA VAL A 698 -21.68 21.31 -9.48
C VAL A 698 -22.52 20.09 -9.13
N SER A 699 -23.23 20.14 -8.01
CA SER A 699 -24.15 19.08 -7.56
C SER A 699 -25.52 19.63 -7.23
N ALA A 700 -26.58 18.91 -7.60
CA ALA A 700 -27.94 19.25 -7.22
C ALA A 700 -28.16 19.07 -5.71
N GLY A 701 -28.86 20.03 -5.09
CA GLY A 701 -29.14 20.06 -3.66
C GLY A 701 -28.02 20.67 -2.80
N THR A 702 -28.16 20.49 -1.49
CA THR A 702 -27.19 20.97 -0.49
C THR A 702 -26.21 19.85 -0.14
N VAL A 703 -24.93 20.09 -0.38
CA VAL A 703 -23.83 19.21 0.03
C VAL A 703 -23.03 19.93 1.11
N THR A 704 -23.05 19.42 2.34
CA THR A 704 -22.24 19.92 3.45
C THR A 704 -21.24 18.86 3.89
N PRO A 705 -19.93 19.17 3.93
CA PRO A 705 -18.93 18.30 4.55
C PRO A 705 -19.35 18.01 5.99
N SER A 706 -19.55 16.73 6.31
CA SER A 706 -19.85 16.30 7.66
C SER A 706 -18.55 16.04 8.41
N ALA A 707 -18.46 16.48 9.66
CA ALA A 707 -17.31 16.21 10.53
C ALA A 707 -17.15 14.72 10.84
N THR A 708 -18.22 13.95 10.66
CA THR A 708 -18.22 12.50 10.78
C THR A 708 -18.83 11.84 9.56
N THR A 709 -18.52 10.56 9.34
CA THR A 709 -19.19 9.74 8.33
C THR A 709 -19.47 8.36 8.87
N ASP A 710 -20.59 7.78 8.44
CA ASP A 710 -20.87 6.38 8.69
C ASP A 710 -20.09 5.52 7.69
N THR A 711 -19.59 4.39 8.16
CA THR A 711 -18.96 3.34 7.35
C THR A 711 -19.20 1.98 8.02
N ALA A 712 -18.76 0.90 7.39
CA ALA A 712 -18.90 -0.43 7.97
C ALA A 712 -17.77 -1.35 7.54
N PHE A 713 -17.51 -2.38 8.37
CA PHE A 713 -16.68 -3.52 8.04
C PHE A 713 -17.38 -4.81 8.46
N ARG A 714 -16.96 -5.97 7.95
CA ARG A 714 -17.48 -7.28 8.38
C ARG A 714 -16.38 -8.07 9.08
N PRO A 715 -16.64 -8.65 10.27
CA PRO A 715 -15.66 -9.51 10.94
C PRO A 715 -15.19 -10.70 10.09
N ALA A 716 -16.06 -11.27 9.25
CA ALA A 716 -15.70 -12.36 8.36
C ALA A 716 -14.61 -11.99 7.34
N ASP A 717 -14.56 -10.72 6.90
CA ASP A 717 -13.53 -10.23 5.97
C ASP A 717 -12.15 -10.18 6.63
N LEU A 718 -12.11 -10.13 7.97
CA LEU A 718 -10.91 -10.22 8.82
C LEU A 718 -10.56 -11.67 9.21
N GLY A 719 -11.28 -12.66 8.66
CA GLY A 719 -11.14 -14.07 9.03
C GLY A 719 -11.80 -14.46 10.36
N VAL A 720 -12.59 -13.58 10.98
CA VAL A 720 -13.33 -13.86 12.21
C VAL A 720 -14.75 -14.32 11.86
N THR A 721 -14.93 -15.64 11.77
CA THR A 721 -16.22 -16.27 11.44
C THR A 721 -17.04 -16.62 12.68
N GLY A 722 -18.38 -16.59 12.57
CA GLY A 722 -19.28 -16.82 13.71
C GLY A 722 -19.47 -15.57 14.57
N GLN A 723 -19.69 -15.71 15.87
CA GLN A 723 -19.82 -14.55 16.76
C GLN A 723 -18.45 -13.88 16.96
N ALA A 724 -18.42 -12.56 16.83
CA ALA A 724 -17.23 -11.74 17.04
C ALA A 724 -17.50 -10.72 18.16
N TYR A 725 -16.48 -10.41 18.95
CA TYR A 725 -16.49 -9.25 19.84
C TYR A 725 -15.72 -8.13 19.15
N VAL A 726 -16.40 -7.01 18.90
CA VAL A 726 -15.78 -5.79 18.37
C VAL A 726 -15.54 -4.85 19.54
N TYR A 727 -14.27 -4.55 19.79
CA TYR A 727 -13.80 -3.71 20.88
C TYR A 727 -13.23 -2.40 20.33
N ASP A 728 -13.82 -1.27 20.71
CA ASP A 728 -13.30 0.07 20.46
C ASP A 728 -12.16 0.35 21.45
N TYR A 729 -10.94 0.39 20.92
CA TYR A 729 -9.73 0.50 21.73
C TYR A 729 -9.66 1.83 22.49
N PHE A 730 -10.05 2.94 21.86
CA PHE A 730 -9.97 4.26 22.47
C PHE A 730 -11.13 4.52 23.43
N ALA A 731 -12.33 3.99 23.14
CA ALA A 731 -13.47 4.12 24.04
C ALA A 731 -13.43 3.13 25.22
N GLY A 732 -12.68 2.03 25.10
CA GLY A 732 -12.62 0.98 26.12
C GLY A 732 -13.92 0.19 26.25
N THR A 733 -14.71 0.10 25.17
CA THR A 733 -16.03 -0.56 25.15
C THR A 733 -16.14 -1.50 23.97
N GLY A 734 -17.09 -2.43 23.99
CA GLY A 734 -17.29 -3.33 22.86
C GLY A 734 -18.63 -4.03 22.88
N LYS A 735 -18.89 -4.81 21.84
CA LYS A 735 -20.13 -5.57 21.70
C LYS A 735 -19.93 -6.86 20.90
N VAL A 736 -20.75 -7.85 21.21
CA VAL A 736 -20.84 -9.07 20.40
C VAL A 736 -21.69 -8.79 19.16
N VAL A 737 -21.19 -9.19 17.99
CA VAL A 737 -21.86 -9.09 16.69
C VAL A 737 -21.81 -10.44 15.98
N ASP A 738 -22.71 -10.62 15.00
CA ASP A 738 -22.61 -11.73 14.06
C ASP A 738 -21.55 -11.40 13.00
N GLY A 739 -20.59 -12.30 12.79
CA GLY A 739 -19.42 -12.05 11.94
C GLY A 739 -19.74 -11.96 10.45
N SER A 740 -20.90 -12.45 10.01
CA SER A 740 -21.36 -12.29 8.62
C SER A 740 -22.06 -10.95 8.38
N SER A 741 -22.44 -10.26 9.44
CA SER A 741 -23.17 -8.99 9.37
C SER A 741 -22.20 -7.80 9.27
N ALA A 742 -22.56 -6.82 8.45
CA ALA A 742 -21.86 -5.55 8.43
C ALA A 742 -22.03 -4.83 9.77
N HIS A 743 -20.90 -4.42 10.36
CA HIS A 743 -20.89 -3.62 11.57
C HIS A 743 -20.68 -2.15 11.20
N THR A 744 -21.75 -1.37 11.31
CA THR A 744 -21.71 0.09 11.09
C THR A 744 -21.04 0.80 12.25
N ILE A 745 -20.16 1.74 11.90
CA ILE A 745 -19.44 2.65 12.80
C ILE A 745 -19.55 4.08 12.25
N THR A 746 -19.46 5.06 13.15
CA THR A 746 -19.37 6.49 12.79
C THR A 746 -17.97 6.95 13.12
N VAL A 747 -17.26 7.51 12.14
CA VAL A 747 -15.85 7.92 12.27
C VAL A 747 -15.70 9.41 12.01
N ASP A 748 -14.71 10.02 12.67
CA ASP A 748 -14.27 11.41 12.46
C ASP A 748 -12.86 11.45 11.85
N SER A 749 -12.31 12.65 11.68
CA SER A 749 -10.97 12.84 11.08
C SER A 749 -9.81 12.37 11.97
N ASN A 750 -10.04 12.17 13.27
CA ASN A 750 -9.03 11.71 14.23
C ASN A 750 -8.80 10.21 14.13
N GLY A 751 -9.77 9.48 13.60
CA GLY A 751 -9.71 8.04 13.39
C GLY A 751 -10.14 7.23 14.61
N ALA A 752 -10.74 6.08 14.31
CA ALA A 752 -11.21 5.07 15.24
C ALA A 752 -10.39 3.79 15.06
N TYR A 753 -10.18 3.06 16.16
CA TYR A 753 -9.41 1.83 16.18
C TYR A 753 -10.18 0.71 16.88
N TYR A 754 -10.43 -0.38 16.14
CA TYR A 754 -11.18 -1.53 16.64
C TYR A 754 -10.33 -2.79 16.62
N GLN A 755 -10.44 -3.58 17.69
CA GLN A 755 -10.00 -4.97 17.73
C GLN A 755 -11.22 -5.88 17.55
N VAL A 756 -11.09 -6.87 16.66
CA VAL A 756 -12.16 -7.80 16.30
C VAL A 756 -11.67 -9.22 16.57
N VAL A 757 -12.25 -9.87 17.57
CA VAL A 757 -11.82 -11.22 17.99
C VAL A 757 -13.00 -12.19 18.03
N PRO A 758 -12.79 -13.50 17.78
CA PRO A 758 -13.86 -14.48 17.88
C PRO A 758 -14.33 -14.63 19.32
N VAL A 759 -15.65 -14.80 19.50
CA VAL A 759 -16.20 -15.38 20.72
C VAL A 759 -16.07 -16.90 20.56
N GLY A 760 -15.05 -17.47 21.19
CA GLY A 760 -14.69 -18.87 21.00
C GLY A 760 -15.64 -19.85 21.69
N ARG A 761 -15.30 -21.14 21.67
CA ARG A 761 -16.12 -22.23 22.23
C ARG A 761 -16.34 -22.07 23.74
N SER A 762 -15.36 -21.49 24.43
CA SER A 762 -15.46 -21.14 25.83
C SER A 762 -16.51 -20.08 26.11
N GLY A 763 -16.97 -19.31 25.11
CA GLY A 763 -17.81 -18.12 25.26
C GLY A 763 -17.03 -16.86 25.65
N ILE A 764 -15.70 -16.93 25.69
CA ILE A 764 -14.79 -15.82 25.98
C ILE A 764 -14.28 -15.26 24.66
N ALA A 765 -14.23 -13.93 24.55
CA ALA A 765 -13.49 -13.22 23.51
C ALA A 765 -12.21 -12.67 24.13
N PHE A 766 -11.07 -13.27 23.77
CA PHE A 766 -9.77 -12.91 24.32
C PHE A 766 -9.15 -11.76 23.52
N LEU A 767 -8.95 -10.60 24.15
CA LEU A 767 -8.42 -9.40 23.51
C LEU A 767 -6.89 -9.30 23.63
N GLY A 768 -6.23 -10.07 24.50
CA GLY A 768 -4.77 -10.09 24.60
C GLY A 768 -4.18 -9.11 25.61
N ASP A 769 -2.96 -8.63 25.34
CA ASP A 769 -2.25 -7.65 26.19
C ASP A 769 -2.87 -6.26 26.07
N ALA A 770 -3.56 -5.82 27.14
CA ALA A 770 -4.24 -4.53 27.20
C ALA A 770 -3.30 -3.32 27.05
N GLY A 771 -1.99 -3.51 27.25
CA GLY A 771 -0.99 -2.48 27.12
C GLY A 771 -0.49 -2.26 25.69
N LYS A 772 -0.92 -3.04 24.70
CA LYS A 772 -0.42 -2.97 23.32
C LYS A 772 -1.52 -2.57 22.34
N PHE A 773 -1.14 -1.82 21.30
CA PHE A 773 -2.02 -1.61 20.15
C PHE A 773 -2.36 -2.93 19.46
N VAL A 774 -1.35 -3.76 19.22
CA VAL A 774 -1.50 -5.07 18.58
C VAL A 774 -1.45 -6.16 19.66
N SER A 775 -2.47 -6.15 20.50
CA SER A 775 -2.57 -6.94 21.74
C SER A 775 -2.48 -8.47 21.56
N LEU A 776 -2.69 -8.99 20.35
CA LEU A 776 -2.53 -10.41 19.99
C LEU A 776 -1.38 -10.68 19.03
N GLY A 777 -0.45 -9.74 18.85
CA GLY A 777 0.76 -9.95 18.05
C GLY A 777 1.60 -11.12 18.58
N GLN A 778 2.18 -11.91 17.68
CA GLN A 778 2.86 -13.17 18.03
C GLN A 778 4.11 -12.97 18.89
N GLN A 779 4.68 -11.77 18.90
CA GLN A 779 5.82 -11.42 19.75
C GLN A 779 5.45 -11.51 21.24
N ARG A 780 4.22 -11.08 21.59
CA ARG A 780 3.66 -11.10 22.95
C ARG A 780 2.84 -12.35 23.23
N ILE A 781 1.92 -12.73 22.34
CA ILE A 781 1.05 -13.90 22.50
C ILE A 781 1.54 -14.98 21.55
N ARG A 782 2.33 -15.93 22.04
CA ARG A 782 3.01 -16.93 21.19
C ARG A 782 2.07 -18.01 20.66
N SER A 783 1.00 -18.29 21.40
CA SER A 783 -0.05 -19.20 20.98
C SER A 783 -1.36 -18.81 21.64
N LEU A 784 -2.46 -19.09 20.94
CA LEU A 784 -3.82 -18.91 21.42
C LEU A 784 -4.70 -20.04 20.87
N SER A 785 -5.53 -20.63 21.72
CA SER A 785 -6.55 -21.60 21.34
C SER A 785 -7.76 -21.55 22.28
N ASP A 786 -8.90 -22.08 21.81
CA ASP A 786 -10.11 -22.22 22.61
C ASP A 786 -10.78 -23.59 22.35
N ASP A 787 -10.73 -24.47 23.33
CA ASP A 787 -11.34 -25.81 23.30
C ASP A 787 -12.55 -25.95 24.23
N GLY A 788 -13.07 -24.83 24.75
CA GLY A 788 -13.98 -24.76 25.90
C GLY A 788 -13.36 -23.99 27.07
N ALA A 789 -12.03 -23.90 27.10
CA ALA A 789 -11.27 -22.92 27.86
C ALA A 789 -10.33 -22.15 26.91
N VAL A 790 -10.02 -20.89 27.22
CA VAL A 790 -9.01 -20.15 26.45
C VAL A 790 -7.63 -20.50 26.99
N HIS A 791 -6.73 -20.92 26.10
CA HIS A 791 -5.33 -21.17 26.40
C HIS A 791 -4.44 -20.18 25.64
N ALA A 792 -3.62 -19.43 26.37
CA ALA A 792 -2.69 -18.47 25.79
C ALA A 792 -1.27 -18.65 26.35
N THR A 793 -0.25 -18.52 25.51
CA THR A 793 1.16 -18.45 25.94
C THR A 793 1.63 -17.01 25.84
N VAL A 794 1.86 -16.37 26.98
CA VAL A 794 2.35 -14.98 27.06
C VAL A 794 3.87 -15.00 27.14
N ALA A 795 4.54 -14.34 26.21
CA ALA A 795 5.98 -14.08 26.27
C ALA A 795 6.28 -12.85 27.12
N PHE A 796 7.48 -12.75 27.66
CA PHE A 796 8.00 -11.60 28.39
C PHE A 796 9.39 -11.25 27.90
N ALA A 797 9.58 -10.00 27.45
CA ALA A 797 10.88 -9.43 27.18
C ALA A 797 11.68 -9.21 28.48
N THR A 798 12.98 -9.01 28.31
CA THR A 798 13.83 -8.60 29.42
C THR A 798 13.42 -7.21 29.90
N GLY A 799 13.17 -7.05 31.20
CA GLY A 799 12.73 -5.78 31.79
C GLY A 799 11.22 -5.59 31.82
N ASP A 800 10.43 -6.51 31.25
CA ASP A 800 8.97 -6.41 31.28
C ASP A 800 8.42 -6.41 32.71
N SER A 801 7.47 -5.51 32.93
CA SER A 801 6.57 -5.55 34.08
C SER A 801 5.48 -6.62 33.88
N PRO A 802 4.69 -6.95 34.93
CA PRO A 802 3.52 -7.81 34.77
C PRO A 802 2.57 -7.29 33.68
N VAL A 803 2.08 -8.21 32.86
CA VAL A 803 1.18 -7.93 31.72
C VAL A 803 -0.27 -8.01 32.19
N ILE A 804 -1.12 -7.12 31.69
CA ILE A 804 -2.56 -7.19 31.94
C ILE A 804 -3.22 -7.81 30.71
N LEU A 805 -3.71 -9.04 30.84
CA LEU A 805 -4.56 -9.63 29.82
C LEU A 805 -5.99 -9.15 30.02
N HIS A 806 -6.72 -8.88 28.94
CA HIS A 806 -8.12 -8.51 29.00
C HIS A 806 -8.97 -9.23 27.95
N GLY A 807 -10.29 -9.13 28.10
CA GLY A 807 -11.24 -9.71 27.15
C GLY A 807 -12.68 -9.49 27.57
N TYR A 808 -13.58 -10.06 26.79
CA TYR A 808 -15.01 -10.11 27.07
C TYR A 808 -15.41 -11.52 27.52
N SER A 809 -16.31 -11.59 28.50
CA SER A 809 -16.98 -12.84 28.89
C SER A 809 -18.38 -12.54 29.43
N PRO A 810 -19.42 -13.29 29.06
CA PRO A 810 -20.77 -13.07 29.57
C PRO A 810 -20.90 -13.37 31.09
N THR A 811 -19.97 -14.12 31.67
CA THR A 811 -19.89 -14.42 33.11
C THR A 811 -18.47 -14.20 33.65
N PRO A 812 -18.28 -14.07 34.98
CA PRO A 812 -16.96 -13.92 35.57
C PRO A 812 -15.98 -15.03 35.16
N VAL A 813 -14.71 -14.67 35.03
CA VAL A 813 -13.63 -15.58 34.59
C VAL A 813 -12.80 -16.08 35.78
N SER A 814 -12.28 -17.30 35.70
CA SER A 814 -11.15 -17.80 36.50
C SER A 814 -9.92 -17.96 35.62
N ALA A 815 -8.75 -17.65 36.19
CA ALA A 815 -7.47 -17.78 35.50
C ALA A 815 -6.53 -18.69 36.30
N THR A 816 -5.80 -19.56 35.60
CA THR A 816 -4.66 -20.30 36.14
C THR A 816 -3.44 -20.07 35.26
N ALA A 817 -2.24 -20.15 35.84
CA ALA A 817 -0.98 -19.97 35.12
C ALA A 817 0.03 -21.08 35.43
N VAL A 818 0.85 -21.40 34.43
CA VAL A 818 2.01 -22.32 34.54
C VAL A 818 3.25 -21.59 34.01
N GLY A 819 4.36 -21.71 34.73
CA GLY A 819 5.60 -20.99 34.39
C GLY A 819 5.63 -19.53 34.83
N GLY A 820 4.62 -19.09 35.61
CA GLY A 820 4.43 -17.74 36.12
C GLY A 820 3.21 -17.67 37.04
N GLY A 821 2.65 -16.48 37.24
CA GLY A 821 1.46 -16.26 38.07
C GLY A 821 0.30 -15.61 37.30
N ALA A 822 -0.92 -15.91 37.74
CA ALA A 822 -2.14 -15.21 37.34
C ALA A 822 -2.89 -14.78 38.61
N ASP A 823 -3.07 -13.48 38.78
CA ASP A 823 -3.75 -12.90 39.94
C ASP A 823 -4.59 -11.68 39.53
N ASN A 824 -5.20 -11.02 40.53
CA ASN A 824 -5.99 -9.80 40.37
C ASN A 824 -7.03 -9.88 39.24
N VAL A 825 -7.73 -11.02 39.15
CA VAL A 825 -8.82 -11.20 38.18
C VAL A 825 -9.95 -10.21 38.52
N SER A 826 -10.21 -9.28 37.61
CA SER A 826 -11.31 -8.32 37.70
C SER A 826 -12.37 -8.62 36.65
N TYR A 827 -13.62 -8.27 36.95
CA TYR A 827 -14.75 -8.44 36.04
C TYR A 827 -15.79 -7.34 36.30
N ASP A 828 -16.19 -6.65 35.24
CA ASP A 828 -17.24 -5.65 35.27
C ASP A 828 -18.53 -6.23 34.68
N ALA A 829 -19.59 -6.28 35.48
CA ALA A 829 -20.85 -6.90 35.08
C ALA A 829 -21.68 -6.08 34.09
N GLY A 830 -21.40 -4.77 33.94
CA GLY A 830 -22.13 -3.90 33.02
C GLY A 830 -21.57 -3.94 31.60
N SER A 831 -20.25 -3.97 31.48
CA SER A 831 -19.52 -4.04 30.22
C SER A 831 -19.15 -5.48 29.80
N HIS A 832 -19.22 -6.44 30.74
CA HIS A 832 -18.77 -7.81 30.57
C HIS A 832 -17.26 -7.96 30.26
N LEU A 833 -16.48 -6.91 30.54
CA LEU A 833 -15.04 -6.92 30.39
C LEU A 833 -14.37 -7.53 31.64
N PHE A 834 -13.33 -8.31 31.41
CA PHE A 834 -12.46 -8.83 32.46
C PHE A 834 -11.01 -8.40 32.24
N SER A 835 -10.24 -8.40 33.30
CA SER A 835 -8.78 -8.33 33.22
C SER A 835 -8.11 -9.30 34.18
N VAL A 836 -6.90 -9.74 33.84
CA VAL A 836 -6.08 -10.65 34.65
C VAL A 836 -4.64 -10.15 34.61
N ARG A 837 -4.01 -10.02 35.77
CA ARG A 837 -2.59 -9.71 35.85
C ARG A 837 -1.77 -10.99 35.73
N ILE A 838 -0.85 -11.01 34.77
CA ILE A 838 0.05 -12.14 34.50
C ILE A 838 1.48 -11.72 34.85
N THR A 839 2.16 -12.55 35.63
CA THR A 839 3.56 -12.36 36.04
C THR A 839 4.44 -13.44 35.45
N ARG A 840 5.65 -13.07 35.03
CA ARG A 840 6.66 -14.05 34.60
C ARG A 840 7.15 -14.88 35.79
N GLY A 841 7.40 -16.17 35.57
CA GLY A 841 8.15 -17.01 36.49
C GLY A 841 9.64 -17.04 36.15
N GLY A 842 10.26 -18.22 36.28
CA GLY A 842 11.69 -18.40 35.97
C GLY A 842 12.03 -18.49 34.48
N GLY A 843 11.03 -18.64 33.60
CA GLY A 843 11.21 -18.69 32.14
C GLY A 843 10.81 -17.40 31.42
N SER A 844 10.92 -17.39 30.08
CA SER A 844 10.53 -16.26 29.22
C SER A 844 9.06 -16.28 28.80
N THR A 845 8.28 -17.29 29.21
CA THR A 845 6.86 -17.41 28.90
C THR A 845 6.04 -17.85 30.11
N THR A 846 4.76 -17.50 30.11
CA THR A 846 3.75 -17.98 31.06
C THR A 846 2.54 -18.48 30.29
N SER A 847 2.15 -19.73 30.53
CA SER A 847 0.94 -20.30 29.92
C SER A 847 -0.25 -20.03 30.82
N VAL A 848 -1.32 -19.46 30.26
CA VAL A 848 -2.51 -19.02 30.98
C VAL A 848 -3.71 -19.82 30.47
N THR A 849 -4.56 -20.29 31.38
CA THR A 849 -5.86 -20.89 31.05
C THR A 849 -6.98 -20.07 31.68
N LEU A 850 -7.93 -19.64 30.86
CA LEU A 850 -9.11 -18.88 31.29
C LEU A 850 -10.38 -19.71 31.12
N THR A 851 -11.21 -19.70 32.14
CA THR A 851 -12.48 -20.46 32.19
C THR A 851 -13.61 -19.59 32.70
N ARG A 852 -14.82 -19.75 32.16
CA ARG A 852 -16.02 -19.13 32.73
C ARG A 852 -16.38 -19.81 34.05
N ARG A 853 -16.83 -19.02 35.02
CA ARG A 853 -17.41 -19.50 36.28
C ARG A 853 -18.90 -19.75 36.17
#